data_AF-A0AAV5GL95-F1
#
_entry.id   AF-A0AAV5GL95-F1
#
_cell.length_a   1.000
_cell.length_b   1.000
_cell.length_c   1.000
_cell.angle_alpha   90.00
_cell.angle_beta   90.00
_cell.angle_gamma   90.00
#
_symmetry.space_group_name_H-M   'P 1'
#
loop_
_entity.id
_entity.type
_entity.pdbx_description
1 polymer ?
#
loop_
_entity_poly.entity_id
_entity_poly.type
_entity_poly.pdbx_seq_one_letter_code
_entity_poly.pdbx_strand_id
1 'polypeptide(L)'
;MATKALSLGAAGALALYFRPLRDHLTTYTQHPSASAWLLGSAIVLVAISAYASQLLIAVQFAWSCFFAPLGKNASQQGRLDRFYQGQAAIYDKTRAKLLRGRTTMLKLSAAHLKEQRRRNPNKRLVWLDIGGGTGWNVEEMDKYFPIRDFDAVYVLDLCGPLLEVSRKRFEARGWKKVHCLLQDATHFVLPEWDHTGLDGETGGLDFVTMSYSLSMMPDHLNLLDRVDRFLNPSGLFAVADFYVSARETTSVAGVIGDVASRQCSYWTRLFWLHWFELDHVDLHPSRRQYLEHRFATIKSYNARNGFILPGLISIPYYVSLHTSRRIDTSQANQAYEVDAGNTISASPSPLLMPTVSRQNSTADIPDLALGLSAALSRTRSRSSAAATKRPLKRTNSRSSEQSDSFRIDIAPELQLSSFHYGFRHHRVPFIDDPVHREFRDCLYHFAWEDPRVDVQHLKLTKDDAVMCITSGGENAMHYAIHSQPRRIHTVDMNPCQGHLMELKLAGIMALEYEEYWQLFGEGKHPNFRDLLDNKLSPFLTSHAYQYWRSREHYFDVNFYMRGYSGHALRLARWALFFAGVAKSTAKMCAAKDIVEQRRLWNTKIRPVLLSGVLTKIFFANPMFMWNALGVPMNQAKVFLKETSVSQFAADTFDPVALNTSIAQDNYFYQLCLQGKYTKDSCPEFLTRKGFEALKKNNAAALDCFRLHTDSINNVMRRLGPDSLTVAIIMDLQDWFDNTVEDPPAPGLSKKCELTSTIRTLHTALKPGGRVFFRSAGQEPWYLELYRREGFKVECVHKRPIGGKEPIDRVNMYASFYKCTKL
;
A
#
# COMPACT_ATOMS: atom_id res chain seq x y z
N MET A 1 -3.79 26.71 -21.11
CA MET A 1 -3.58 25.48 -21.90
C MET A 1 -3.65 25.74 -23.41
N ALA A 2 -4.61 26.56 -23.89
CA ALA A 2 -4.74 26.90 -25.31
C ALA A 2 -3.45 27.44 -25.96
N THR A 3 -2.78 28.41 -25.34
CA THR A 3 -1.52 28.99 -25.85
C THR A 3 -0.36 28.01 -25.92
N LYS A 4 -0.24 27.09 -24.95
CA LYS A 4 0.84 26.09 -24.92
C LYS A 4 0.68 25.02 -26.01
N ALA A 5 -0.56 24.56 -26.22
CA ALA A 5 -0.88 23.63 -27.31
C ALA A 5 -0.67 24.29 -28.68
N LEU A 6 -1.00 25.58 -28.81
CA LEU A 6 -0.81 26.34 -30.04
C LEU A 6 0.69 26.50 -30.39
N SER A 7 1.53 26.88 -29.44
CA SER A 7 2.99 27.02 -29.64
C SER A 7 3.67 25.68 -29.93
N LEU A 8 3.27 24.60 -29.25
CA LEU A 8 3.79 23.26 -29.54
C LEU A 8 3.31 22.73 -30.90
N GLY A 9 2.05 23.02 -31.27
CA GLY A 9 1.51 22.71 -32.60
C GLY A 9 2.25 23.48 -33.70
N ALA A 10 2.56 24.75 -33.49
CA ALA A 10 3.34 25.58 -34.42
C ALA A 10 4.78 25.06 -34.57
N ALA A 11 5.45 24.69 -33.47
CA ALA A 11 6.77 24.07 -33.52
C ALA A 11 6.75 22.71 -34.25
N GLY A 12 5.71 21.90 -34.01
CA GLY A 12 5.50 20.63 -34.72
C GLY A 12 5.27 20.82 -36.21
N ALA A 13 4.48 21.83 -36.61
CA ALA A 13 4.28 22.18 -38.02
C ALA A 13 5.59 22.64 -38.68
N LEU A 14 6.35 23.54 -38.05
CA LEU A 14 7.64 23.99 -38.56
C LEU A 14 8.66 22.83 -38.69
N ALA A 15 8.62 21.86 -37.78
CA ALA A 15 9.46 20.66 -37.84
C ALA A 15 9.04 19.71 -38.99
N LEU A 16 7.74 19.53 -39.22
CA LEU A 16 7.22 18.74 -40.34
C LEU A 16 7.59 19.35 -41.71
N TYR A 17 7.56 20.69 -41.81
CA TYR A 17 7.93 21.43 -43.03
C TYR A 17 9.40 21.85 -43.06
N PHE A 18 10.27 21.27 -42.23
CA PHE A 18 11.66 21.71 -42.08
C PHE A 18 12.45 21.73 -43.39
N ARG A 19 12.37 20.65 -44.19
CA ARG A 19 13.08 20.54 -45.47
C ARG A 19 12.64 21.60 -46.50
N PRO A 20 11.34 21.71 -46.84
CA PRO A 20 10.90 22.70 -47.83
C PRO A 20 11.15 24.15 -47.37
N LEU A 21 10.99 24.46 -46.08
CA LEU A 21 11.29 25.79 -45.53
C LEU A 21 12.79 26.11 -45.57
N ARG A 22 13.65 25.14 -45.24
CA ARG A 22 15.11 25.32 -45.31
C ARG A 22 15.55 25.58 -46.74
N ASP A 23 15.02 24.83 -47.70
CA ASP A 23 15.41 24.95 -49.11
C ASP A 23 14.98 26.32 -49.67
N HIS A 24 13.79 26.82 -49.26
CA HIS A 24 13.34 28.18 -49.58
C HIS A 24 14.14 29.27 -48.87
N LEU A 25 14.54 29.10 -47.60
CA LEU A 25 15.44 30.05 -46.92
C LEU A 25 16.83 30.10 -47.57
N THR A 26 17.29 28.96 -48.10
CA THR A 26 18.61 28.84 -48.74
C THR A 26 18.69 29.60 -50.05
N THR A 27 17.58 29.83 -50.76
CA THR A 27 17.59 30.70 -51.95
C THR A 27 17.89 32.16 -51.61
N TYR A 28 17.63 32.58 -50.37
CA TYR A 28 17.90 33.95 -49.91
C TYR A 28 19.24 34.08 -49.18
N THR A 29 19.60 33.11 -48.34
CA THR A 29 20.84 33.17 -47.54
C THR A 29 22.07 32.66 -48.29
N GLN A 30 21.87 31.92 -49.39
CA GLN A 30 22.90 31.23 -50.19
C GLN A 30 23.80 30.27 -49.37
N HIS A 31 23.47 30.01 -48.10
CA HIS A 31 24.23 29.15 -47.19
C HIS A 31 23.28 28.13 -46.54
N PRO A 32 23.27 26.86 -47.02
CA PRO A 32 22.35 25.83 -46.54
C PRO A 32 22.47 25.54 -45.04
N SER A 33 23.70 25.63 -44.52
CA SER A 33 23.99 25.45 -43.09
C SER A 33 23.40 26.57 -42.24
N ALA A 34 23.52 27.82 -42.67
CA ALA A 34 22.95 28.98 -41.99
C ALA A 34 21.41 28.94 -41.97
N SER A 35 20.78 28.56 -43.08
CA SER A 35 19.32 28.36 -43.17
C SER A 35 18.82 27.28 -42.21
N ALA A 36 19.55 26.15 -42.13
CA ALA A 36 19.21 25.07 -41.22
C ALA A 36 19.33 25.50 -39.76
N TRP A 37 20.36 26.28 -39.41
CA TRP A 37 20.54 26.84 -38.07
C TRP A 37 19.46 27.86 -37.71
N LEU A 38 19.10 28.76 -38.62
CA LEU A 38 18.05 29.76 -38.39
C LEU A 38 16.69 29.10 -38.19
N LEU A 39 16.33 28.15 -39.06
CA LEU A 39 15.05 27.45 -38.96
C LEU A 39 15.01 26.53 -37.73
N GLY A 40 16.11 25.83 -37.43
CA GLY A 40 16.25 25.01 -36.22
C GLY A 40 16.14 25.86 -34.95
N SER A 41 16.80 27.02 -34.92
CA SER A 41 16.72 27.96 -33.80
C SER A 41 15.33 28.55 -33.64
N ALA A 42 14.62 28.86 -34.74
CA ALA A 42 13.24 29.32 -34.71
C ALA A 42 12.28 28.25 -34.14
N ILE A 43 12.44 26.99 -34.55
CA ILE A 43 11.65 25.86 -33.99
C ILE A 43 11.91 25.72 -32.50
N VAL A 44 13.18 25.77 -32.09
CA VAL A 44 13.57 25.69 -30.68
C VAL A 44 13.02 26.88 -29.88
N LEU A 45 13.10 28.10 -30.42
CA LEU A 45 12.56 29.30 -29.77
C LEU A 45 11.03 29.26 -29.64
N VAL A 46 10.31 28.81 -30.67
CA VAL A 46 8.85 28.61 -30.60
C VAL A 46 8.50 27.52 -29.59
N ALA A 47 9.24 26.41 -29.56
CA ALA A 47 9.07 25.36 -28.57
C ALA A 47 9.35 25.86 -27.14
N ILE A 48 10.43 26.62 -26.93
CA ILE A 48 10.78 27.23 -25.64
C ILE A 48 9.74 28.29 -25.24
N SER A 49 9.18 29.05 -26.18
CA SER A 49 8.13 30.04 -25.90
C SER A 49 6.89 29.42 -25.25
N ALA A 50 6.58 28.16 -25.58
CA ALA A 50 5.51 27.38 -24.95
C ALA A 50 5.75 27.15 -23.44
N TYR A 51 7.00 27.29 -22.99
CA TYR A 51 7.46 27.18 -21.60
C TYR A 51 7.97 28.51 -21.03
N ALA A 52 7.90 29.63 -21.78
CA ALA A 52 8.50 30.91 -21.38
C ALA A 52 8.02 31.41 -20.01
N SER A 53 6.73 31.26 -19.69
CA SER A 53 6.22 31.61 -18.36
C SER A 53 6.80 30.74 -17.24
N GLN A 54 7.02 29.45 -17.48
CA GLN A 54 7.65 28.53 -16.52
C GLN A 54 9.14 28.83 -16.37
N LEU A 55 9.79 29.17 -17.48
CA LEU A 55 11.19 29.54 -17.53
C LEU A 55 11.43 30.89 -16.85
N LEU A 56 10.55 31.87 -17.03
CA LEU A 56 10.61 33.17 -16.37
C LEU A 56 10.38 33.05 -14.86
N ILE A 57 9.44 32.19 -14.43
CA ILE A 57 9.28 31.85 -13.01
C ILE A 57 10.55 31.15 -12.47
N ALA A 58 11.12 30.22 -13.22
CA ALA A 58 12.36 29.54 -12.82
C ALA A 58 13.56 30.50 -12.75
N VAL A 59 13.65 31.47 -13.66
CA VAL A 59 14.69 32.51 -13.69
C VAL A 59 14.48 33.52 -12.58
N GLN A 60 13.24 33.95 -12.28
CA GLN A 60 12.95 34.82 -11.14
C GLN A 60 13.24 34.12 -9.80
N PHE A 61 12.91 32.83 -9.71
CA PHE A 61 13.26 32.00 -8.57
C PHE A 61 14.78 31.88 -8.44
N ALA A 62 15.49 31.54 -9.53
CA ALA A 62 16.95 31.49 -9.54
C ALA A 62 17.59 32.86 -9.23
N TRP A 63 17.03 33.96 -9.72
CA TRP A 63 17.50 35.31 -9.37
C TRP A 63 17.36 35.57 -7.86
N SER A 64 16.23 35.21 -7.28
CA SER A 64 15.94 35.41 -5.86
C SER A 64 16.79 34.52 -4.94
N CYS A 65 17.19 33.33 -5.39
CA CYS A 65 18.02 32.40 -4.63
C CYS A 65 19.53 32.63 -4.84
N PHE A 66 19.98 33.02 -6.04
CA PHE A 66 21.42 33.05 -6.38
C PHE A 66 22.02 34.45 -6.50
N PHE A 67 21.22 35.45 -6.88
CA PHE A 67 21.74 36.77 -7.28
C PHE A 67 21.25 37.91 -6.39
N ALA A 68 20.10 37.73 -5.72
CA ALA A 68 19.63 38.67 -4.71
C ALA A 68 20.49 38.52 -3.43
N PRO A 69 21.21 39.57 -3.00
CA PRO A 69 22.12 39.47 -1.87
C PRO A 69 21.35 39.24 -0.56
N LEU A 70 21.48 38.05 0.02
CA LEU A 70 21.21 37.81 1.44
C LEU A 70 22.34 38.50 2.22
N GLY A 71 22.16 39.79 2.53
CA GLY A 71 23.19 40.60 3.20
C GLY A 71 23.76 39.94 4.46
N LYS A 72 25.03 40.26 4.79
CA LYS A 72 25.74 39.77 5.98
C LYS A 72 25.10 40.30 7.28
N ASN A 73 24.02 39.68 7.74
CA ASN A 73 23.45 39.91 9.07
C ASN A 73 23.87 38.78 10.02
N ALA A 74 24.14 39.12 11.29
CA ALA A 74 24.69 38.19 12.28
C ALA A 74 23.68 37.15 12.83
N SER A 75 22.36 37.38 12.71
CA SER A 75 21.31 36.49 13.28
C SER A 75 20.38 35.87 12.22
N GLN A 76 19.90 34.65 12.47
CA GLN A 76 18.98 33.93 11.58
C GLN A 76 17.67 34.70 11.35
N GLN A 77 17.10 35.26 12.41
CA GLN A 77 15.88 36.09 12.36
C GLN A 77 16.04 37.29 11.42
N GLY A 78 17.13 38.06 11.55
CA GLY A 78 17.38 39.24 10.72
C GLY A 78 17.59 38.93 9.23
N ARG A 79 17.94 37.67 8.88
CA ARG A 79 17.98 37.20 7.49
C ARG A 79 16.59 36.86 6.96
N LEU A 80 15.79 36.14 7.75
CA LEU A 80 14.43 35.75 7.38
C LEU A 80 13.51 36.97 7.21
N ASP A 81 13.56 37.92 8.15
CA ASP A 81 12.75 39.14 8.08
C ASP A 81 13.03 39.93 6.80
N ARG A 82 14.30 40.16 6.46
CA ARG A 82 14.69 40.88 5.24
C ARG A 82 14.31 40.12 3.97
N PHE A 83 14.46 38.79 3.96
CA PHE A 83 14.11 37.96 2.82
C PHE A 83 12.60 37.99 2.53
N TYR A 84 11.75 38.04 3.57
CA TYR A 84 10.30 37.99 3.43
C TYR A 84 9.58 39.34 3.41
N GLN A 85 10.20 40.42 3.89
CA GLN A 85 9.59 41.76 3.95
C GLN A 85 9.05 42.25 2.59
N GLY A 86 9.72 41.93 1.49
CA GLY A 86 9.28 42.30 0.12
C GLY A 86 8.37 41.28 -0.58
N GLN A 87 8.20 40.07 -0.01
CA GLN A 87 7.51 38.96 -0.66
C GLN A 87 6.29 38.43 0.11
N ALA A 88 6.08 38.87 1.36
CA ALA A 88 5.05 38.35 2.26
C ALA A 88 3.63 38.35 1.66
N ALA A 89 3.26 39.38 0.89
CA ALA A 89 1.93 39.50 0.27
C ALA A 89 1.71 38.55 -0.94
N ILE A 90 2.78 38.08 -1.59
CA ILE A 90 2.73 37.21 -2.79
C ILE A 90 3.11 35.76 -2.43
N TYR A 91 3.66 35.55 -1.23
CA TYR A 91 4.22 34.31 -0.70
C TYR A 91 3.35 33.07 -0.97
N ASP A 92 2.04 33.14 -0.70
CA ASP A 92 1.15 31.98 -0.85
C ASP A 92 0.92 31.60 -2.32
N LYS A 93 0.79 32.60 -3.21
CA LYS A 93 0.51 32.39 -4.64
C LYS A 93 1.69 31.74 -5.35
N THR A 94 2.91 32.11 -4.97
CA THR A 94 4.15 31.55 -5.55
C THR A 94 4.49 30.19 -4.93
N ARG A 95 4.32 30.02 -3.61
CA ARG A 95 4.68 28.77 -2.92
C ARG A 95 3.68 27.63 -3.01
N ALA A 96 2.41 27.88 -3.34
CA ALA A 96 1.41 26.79 -3.51
C ALA A 96 1.86 25.71 -4.52
N LYS A 97 2.60 26.09 -5.57
CA LYS A 97 3.09 25.14 -6.59
C LYS A 97 4.40 24.44 -6.17
N LEU A 98 5.18 25.06 -5.30
CA LEU A 98 6.44 24.53 -4.77
C LEU A 98 6.20 23.56 -3.60
N LEU A 99 5.28 23.89 -2.70
CA LEU A 99 5.06 23.19 -1.44
C LEU A 99 3.87 22.21 -1.53
N ARG A 100 3.97 21.24 -2.45
CA ARG A 100 2.87 20.30 -2.76
C ARG A 100 2.49 19.36 -1.61
N GLY A 101 3.42 19.09 -0.71
CA GLY A 101 3.22 18.16 0.42
C GLY A 101 2.24 18.68 1.47
N ARG A 102 2.10 20.01 1.63
CA ARG A 102 1.31 20.61 2.72
C ARG A 102 -0.14 20.17 2.70
N THR A 103 -0.80 20.28 1.55
CA THR A 103 -2.20 19.87 1.42
C THR A 103 -2.38 18.37 1.69
N THR A 104 -1.43 17.53 1.24
CA THR A 104 -1.49 16.08 1.54
C THR A 104 -1.34 15.84 3.04
N MET A 105 -0.37 16.48 3.69
CA MET A 105 -0.14 16.39 5.13
C MET A 105 -1.37 16.79 5.94
N LEU A 106 -2.00 17.93 5.59
CA LEU A 106 -3.19 18.43 6.28
C LEU A 106 -4.40 17.49 6.09
N LYS A 107 -4.63 16.98 4.88
CA LYS A 107 -5.72 16.01 4.63
C LYS A 107 -5.54 14.71 5.41
N LEU A 108 -4.32 14.17 5.39
CA LEU A 108 -3.97 12.97 6.16
C LEU A 108 -4.14 13.19 7.66
N SER A 109 -3.70 14.35 8.15
CA SER A 109 -3.82 14.71 9.57
C SER A 109 -5.28 14.90 9.97
N ALA A 110 -6.06 15.60 9.16
CA ALA A 110 -7.50 15.79 9.38
C ALA A 110 -8.25 14.45 9.41
N ALA A 111 -7.94 13.53 8.50
CA ALA A 111 -8.53 12.19 8.50
C ALA A 111 -8.21 11.43 9.80
N HIS A 112 -6.95 11.51 10.27
CA HIS A 112 -6.53 10.89 11.53
C HIS A 112 -7.21 11.54 12.75
N LEU A 113 -7.23 12.87 12.82
CA LEU A 113 -7.86 13.63 13.91
C LEU A 113 -9.36 13.36 14.01
N LYS A 114 -10.07 13.21 12.88
CA LYS A 114 -11.49 12.81 12.87
C LYS A 114 -11.70 11.46 13.55
N GLU A 115 -10.86 10.48 13.25
CA GLU A 115 -10.94 9.16 13.88
C GLU A 115 -10.57 9.22 15.38
N GLN A 116 -9.57 10.01 15.77
CA GLN A 116 -9.26 10.24 17.18
C GLN A 116 -10.44 10.87 17.93
N ARG A 117 -11.06 11.91 17.36
CA ARG A 117 -12.23 12.59 17.94
C ARG A 117 -13.44 11.67 18.02
N ARG A 118 -13.65 10.81 17.01
CA ARG A 118 -14.75 9.82 17.02
C ARG A 118 -14.59 8.81 18.16
N ARG A 119 -13.36 8.38 18.44
CA ARG A 119 -13.06 7.45 19.55
C ARG A 119 -13.11 8.13 20.92
N ASN A 120 -12.58 9.35 21.01
CA ASN A 120 -12.51 10.14 22.24
C ASN A 120 -13.09 11.54 22.02
N PRO A 121 -14.43 11.71 22.07
CA PRO A 121 -15.10 12.99 21.76
C PRO A 121 -14.65 14.15 22.64
N ASN A 122 -14.33 13.88 23.91
CA ASN A 122 -14.00 14.90 24.91
C ASN A 122 -12.49 15.17 25.04
N LYS A 123 -11.64 14.57 24.19
CA LYS A 123 -10.19 14.78 24.25
C LYS A 123 -9.88 16.26 23.96
N ARG A 124 -9.06 16.91 24.78
CA ARG A 124 -8.53 18.24 24.44
C ARG A 124 -7.75 18.15 23.11
N LEU A 125 -7.82 19.17 22.26
CA LEU A 125 -7.04 19.27 21.04
C LEU A 125 -6.32 20.62 20.96
N VAL A 126 -5.05 20.60 21.34
CA VAL A 126 -4.13 21.74 21.14
C VAL A 126 -3.23 21.50 19.94
N TRP A 127 -3.24 22.45 18.99
CA TRP A 127 -2.40 22.40 17.78
C TRP A 127 -1.25 23.41 17.84
N LEU A 128 -0.01 22.96 17.62
CA LEU A 128 1.15 23.80 17.37
C LEU A 128 1.68 23.65 15.93
N ASP A 129 1.65 24.72 15.14
CA ASP A 129 2.23 24.78 13.78
C ASP A 129 3.60 25.49 13.83
N ILE A 130 4.67 24.71 13.69
CA ILE A 130 6.07 25.18 13.82
C ILE A 130 6.61 25.60 12.45
N GLY A 131 7.03 26.86 12.35
CA GLY A 131 7.34 27.51 11.08
C GLY A 131 6.08 27.79 10.27
N GLY A 132 5.01 28.21 10.95
CA GLY A 132 3.68 28.37 10.34
C GLY A 132 3.55 29.57 9.40
N GLY A 133 4.55 30.46 9.35
CA GLY A 133 4.66 31.54 8.38
C GLY A 133 3.43 32.45 8.35
N THR A 134 2.77 32.50 7.19
CA THR A 134 1.56 33.31 6.90
C THR A 134 0.27 32.74 7.47
N GLY A 135 0.32 31.63 8.21
CA GLY A 135 -0.87 31.00 8.80
C GLY A 135 -1.71 30.24 7.77
N TRP A 136 -1.13 29.92 6.61
CA TRP A 136 -1.81 29.22 5.52
C TRP A 136 -2.27 27.82 5.91
N ASN A 137 -1.48 27.08 6.70
CA ASN A 137 -1.87 25.74 7.14
C ASN A 137 -3.16 25.77 7.97
N VAL A 138 -3.32 26.77 8.86
CA VAL A 138 -4.52 26.95 9.67
C VAL A 138 -5.73 27.24 8.78
N GLU A 139 -5.57 28.14 7.81
CA GLU A 139 -6.63 28.42 6.83
C GLU A 139 -7.05 27.20 6.04
N GLU A 140 -6.06 26.45 5.54
CA GLU A 140 -6.31 25.27 4.71
C GLU A 140 -6.88 24.12 5.54
N MET A 141 -6.46 23.96 6.80
CA MET A 141 -6.97 22.94 7.72
C MET A 141 -8.46 23.10 7.98
N ASP A 142 -8.99 24.32 8.10
CA ASP A 142 -10.42 24.57 8.34
C ASP A 142 -11.35 23.91 7.31
N LYS A 143 -10.85 23.70 6.09
CA LYS A 143 -11.57 22.99 5.00
C LYS A 143 -11.73 21.50 5.26
N TYR A 144 -10.81 20.91 6.03
CA TYR A 144 -10.75 19.47 6.27
C TYR A 144 -11.12 19.11 7.71
N PHE A 145 -10.77 19.94 8.68
CA PHE A 145 -11.06 19.81 10.10
C PHE A 145 -11.31 21.22 10.68
N PRO A 146 -12.55 21.55 11.12
CA PRO A 146 -12.90 22.90 11.54
C PRO A 146 -12.02 23.44 12.66
N ILE A 147 -11.57 24.70 12.54
CA ILE A 147 -10.71 25.33 13.55
C ILE A 147 -11.42 25.49 14.90
N ARG A 148 -12.75 25.62 14.89
CA ARG A 148 -13.58 25.68 16.10
C ARG A 148 -13.50 24.43 16.98
N ASP A 149 -13.14 23.28 16.38
CA ASP A 149 -13.05 21.98 17.06
C ASP A 149 -11.69 21.79 17.77
N PHE A 150 -10.77 22.76 17.63
CA PHE A 150 -9.56 22.87 18.47
C PHE A 150 -9.82 23.75 19.69
N ASP A 151 -9.19 23.39 20.80
CA ASP A 151 -9.23 24.17 22.03
C ASP A 151 -8.31 25.39 21.93
N ALA A 152 -7.13 25.20 21.33
CA ALA A 152 -6.19 26.26 21.00
C ALA A 152 -5.36 25.89 19.76
N VAL A 153 -5.00 26.89 18.95
CA VAL A 153 -4.08 26.76 17.82
C VAL A 153 -2.97 27.79 17.96
N TYR A 154 -1.73 27.34 17.92
CA TYR A 154 -0.53 28.17 18.04
C TYR A 154 0.27 28.14 16.74
N VAL A 155 0.49 29.31 16.15
CA VAL A 155 1.32 29.49 14.96
C VAL A 155 2.64 30.08 15.41
N LEU A 156 3.69 29.26 15.39
CA LEU A 156 5.02 29.62 15.86
C LEU A 156 5.93 29.92 14.67
N ASP A 157 6.54 31.10 14.64
CA ASP A 157 7.51 31.48 13.61
C ASP A 157 8.54 32.46 14.17
N LEU A 158 9.74 32.47 13.58
CA LEU A 158 10.80 33.41 13.93
C LEU A 158 10.66 34.73 13.15
N CYS A 159 9.85 34.77 12.08
CA CYS A 159 9.70 35.90 11.19
C CYS A 159 8.49 36.79 11.55
N GLY A 160 8.75 38.00 12.03
CA GLY A 160 7.74 38.96 12.45
C GLY A 160 6.77 39.37 11.32
N PRO A 161 7.27 39.76 10.13
CA PRO A 161 6.43 40.13 8.98
C PRO A 161 5.45 39.04 8.53
N LEU A 162 5.83 37.75 8.59
CA LEU A 162 4.93 36.65 8.22
C LEU A 162 3.82 36.46 9.26
N LEU A 163 4.15 36.55 10.55
CA LEU A 163 3.15 36.49 11.62
C LEU A 163 2.15 37.65 11.57
N GLU A 164 2.56 38.82 11.07
CA GLU A 164 1.64 39.94 10.85
C GLU A 164 0.59 39.64 9.77
N VAL A 165 0.99 38.92 8.71
CA VAL A 165 0.04 38.39 7.71
C VAL A 165 -0.90 37.36 8.36
N SER A 166 -0.38 36.50 9.23
CA SER A 166 -1.17 35.52 9.98
C SER A 166 -2.22 36.17 10.89
N ARG A 167 -1.83 37.19 11.67
CA ARG A 167 -2.76 37.92 12.55
C ARG A 167 -3.92 38.51 11.77
N LYS A 168 -3.62 39.26 10.71
CA LYS A 168 -4.65 39.86 9.82
C LYS A 168 -5.56 38.79 9.21
N ARG A 169 -5.00 37.64 8.83
CA ARG A 169 -5.75 36.51 8.27
C ARG A 169 -6.74 35.91 9.28
N PHE A 170 -6.34 35.78 10.53
CA PHE A 170 -7.15 35.20 11.60
C PHE A 170 -8.20 36.17 12.11
N GLU A 171 -7.86 37.45 12.25
CA GLU A 171 -8.79 38.53 12.56
C GLU A 171 -9.90 38.64 11.51
N ALA A 172 -9.54 38.60 10.22
CA ALA A 172 -10.50 38.62 9.12
C ALA A 172 -11.48 37.42 9.12
N ARG A 173 -11.14 36.31 9.79
CA ARG A 173 -11.99 35.12 9.95
C ARG A 173 -12.67 35.04 11.31
N GLY A 174 -12.40 35.99 12.22
CA GLY A 174 -12.95 35.99 13.58
C GLY A 174 -12.43 34.84 14.47
N TRP A 175 -11.27 34.26 14.15
CA TRP A 175 -10.71 33.15 14.92
C TRP A 175 -10.01 33.64 16.18
N LYS A 176 -10.68 33.50 17.33
CA LYS A 176 -10.19 33.96 18.64
C LYS A 176 -9.25 33.00 19.36
N LYS A 177 -9.30 31.72 19.00
CA LYS A 177 -8.51 30.62 19.60
C LYS A 177 -7.18 30.36 18.87
N VAL A 178 -6.82 31.22 17.91
CA VAL A 178 -5.61 31.08 17.10
C VAL A 178 -4.63 32.18 17.50
N HIS A 179 -3.43 31.78 17.92
CA HIS A 179 -2.44 32.67 18.52
C HIS A 179 -1.14 32.64 17.71
N CYS A 180 -0.60 33.81 17.36
CA CYS A 180 0.70 33.94 16.70
C CYS A 180 1.81 34.14 17.74
N LEU A 181 2.81 33.27 17.75
CA LEU A 181 3.95 33.31 18.67
C LEU A 181 5.24 33.63 17.90
N LEU A 182 5.83 34.80 18.17
CA LEU A 182 7.15 35.18 17.66
C LEU A 182 8.22 34.66 18.63
N GLN A 183 8.64 33.41 18.47
CA GLN A 183 9.61 32.76 19.36
C GLN A 183 10.49 31.78 18.56
N ASP A 184 11.63 31.39 19.16
CA ASP A 184 12.49 30.33 18.63
C ASP A 184 11.85 28.95 18.87
N ALA A 185 11.85 28.09 17.84
CA ALA A 185 11.27 26.75 17.91
C ALA A 185 12.01 25.79 18.87
N THR A 186 13.28 26.04 19.19
CA THR A 186 14.04 25.24 20.15
C THR A 186 13.71 25.59 21.60
N HIS A 187 13.14 26.76 21.86
CA HIS A 187 12.90 27.30 23.20
C HIS A 187 11.47 27.85 23.39
N PHE A 188 10.49 27.42 22.60
CA PHE A 188 9.13 27.95 22.66
C PHE A 188 8.43 27.68 24.01
N VAL A 189 7.57 28.62 24.41
CA VAL A 189 6.70 28.56 25.59
C VAL A 189 5.28 28.93 25.16
N LEU A 190 4.31 28.10 25.53
CA LEU A 190 2.89 28.38 25.25
C LEU A 190 2.30 29.29 26.34
N PRO A 191 1.39 30.22 26.00
CA PRO A 191 0.79 31.17 26.97
C PRO A 191 0.02 30.52 28.13
N GLU A 192 -0.44 29.28 27.92
CA GLU A 192 -1.19 28.47 28.90
C GLU A 192 -0.28 27.64 29.83
N TRP A 193 1.05 27.77 29.70
CA TRP A 193 2.03 27.18 30.61
C TRP A 193 2.37 28.22 31.69
N ASP A 194 1.84 28.07 32.92
CA ASP A 194 2.16 28.96 34.04
C ASP A 194 3.66 28.90 34.43
N HIS A 195 4.13 29.81 35.29
CA HIS A 195 5.53 29.87 35.78
C HIS A 195 5.99 28.63 36.56
N THR A 196 5.08 27.74 36.96
CA THR A 196 5.36 26.40 37.51
C THR A 196 5.48 25.33 36.43
N GLY A 197 5.26 25.70 35.15
CA GLY A 197 4.96 24.77 34.07
C GLY A 197 3.61 24.10 34.31
N LEU A 198 3.05 23.45 33.30
CA LEU A 198 2.29 22.24 33.61
C LEU A 198 3.14 21.42 34.59
N ASP A 199 2.66 21.14 35.80
CA ASP A 199 3.38 20.36 36.80
C ASP A 199 4.00 19.12 36.12
N GLY A 200 5.31 19.16 35.89
CA GLY A 200 6.21 18.00 35.78
C GLY A 200 5.94 16.87 34.79
N GLU A 201 4.79 16.77 34.11
CA GLU A 201 4.37 15.54 33.45
C GLU A 201 3.98 15.76 31.98
N THR A 202 4.64 14.98 31.12
CA THR A 202 4.48 14.85 29.66
C THR A 202 3.08 15.09 29.09
N GLY A 203 2.96 15.89 28.00
CA GLY A 203 1.86 15.74 27.03
C GLY A 203 0.78 16.83 26.92
N GLY A 204 1.15 18.10 26.76
CA GLY A 204 0.22 19.23 26.54
C GLY A 204 -0.17 19.53 25.09
N LEU A 205 0.47 18.89 24.10
CA LEU A 205 0.21 19.08 22.68
C LEU A 205 -0.45 17.83 22.08
N ASP A 206 -1.55 18.00 21.34
CA ASP A 206 -2.26 16.90 20.69
C ASP A 206 -1.97 16.81 19.19
N PHE A 207 -1.64 17.94 18.57
CA PHE A 207 -1.30 18.02 17.17
C PHE A 207 -0.13 18.96 16.96
N VAL A 208 0.91 18.50 16.28
CA VAL A 208 2.06 19.33 15.89
C VAL A 208 2.26 19.21 14.39
N THR A 209 2.52 20.33 13.72
CA THR A 209 2.85 20.34 12.29
C THR A 209 4.18 21.03 12.01
N MET A 210 4.94 20.45 11.08
CA MET A 210 6.10 21.08 10.48
C MET A 210 6.01 20.97 8.97
N SER A 211 5.75 22.09 8.32
CA SER A 211 5.51 22.17 6.88
C SER A 211 6.63 22.97 6.23
N TYR A 212 7.60 22.26 5.66
CA TYR A 212 8.80 22.79 5.00
C TYR A 212 9.61 23.71 5.91
N SER A 213 9.65 23.35 7.19
CA SER A 213 10.34 24.08 8.24
C SER A 213 11.47 23.26 8.88
N LEU A 214 11.40 21.92 8.92
CA LEU A 214 12.42 21.08 9.58
C LEU A 214 13.79 21.18 8.89
N SER A 215 13.79 21.26 7.55
CA SER A 215 14.99 21.51 6.74
C SER A 215 15.61 22.90 6.98
N MET A 216 14.85 23.84 7.55
CA MET A 216 15.33 25.20 7.88
C MET A 216 15.81 25.34 9.34
N MET A 217 15.70 24.29 10.17
CA MET A 217 16.06 24.33 11.59
C MET A 217 17.49 23.83 11.79
N PRO A 218 18.46 24.69 12.21
CA PRO A 218 19.83 24.26 12.44
C PRO A 218 19.89 23.17 13.52
N ASP A 219 19.32 23.47 14.70
CA ASP A 219 19.26 22.58 15.86
C ASP A 219 17.97 21.75 15.88
N HIS A 220 17.83 20.92 14.86
CA HIS A 220 16.68 20.03 14.71
C HIS A 220 16.60 18.91 15.75
N LEU A 221 17.71 18.53 16.37
CA LEU A 221 17.74 17.46 17.37
C LEU A 221 17.02 17.92 18.64
N ASN A 222 17.44 19.06 19.21
CA ASN A 222 16.80 19.63 20.40
C ASN A 222 15.34 20.01 20.14
N LEU A 223 15.03 20.50 18.94
CA LEU A 223 13.64 20.76 18.52
C LEU A 223 12.79 19.48 18.58
N LEU A 224 13.24 18.39 17.96
CA LEU A 224 12.48 17.14 17.89
C LEU A 224 12.35 16.47 19.27
N ASP A 225 13.39 16.54 20.11
CA ASP A 225 13.33 16.08 21.50
C ASP A 225 12.31 16.89 22.32
N ARG A 226 12.28 18.21 22.12
CA ARG A 226 11.31 19.09 22.78
C ARG A 226 9.89 18.81 22.31
N VAL A 227 9.68 18.61 21.01
CA VAL A 227 8.37 18.22 20.47
C VAL A 227 7.91 16.91 21.10
N ASP A 228 8.75 15.87 21.15
CA ASP A 228 8.35 14.61 21.78
C ASP A 228 8.05 14.79 23.28
N ARG A 229 8.83 15.59 24.01
CA ARG A 229 8.56 15.85 25.44
C ARG A 229 7.15 16.41 25.69
N PHE A 230 6.68 17.31 24.84
CA PHE A 230 5.39 17.98 25.02
C PHE A 230 4.23 17.34 24.24
N LEU A 231 4.53 16.48 23.26
CA LEU A 231 3.50 15.72 22.54
C LEU A 231 2.86 14.69 23.49
N ASN A 232 1.53 14.73 23.56
CA ASN A 232 0.76 13.69 24.24
C ASN A 232 1.13 12.31 23.68
N PRO A 233 1.17 11.23 24.46
CA PRO A 233 1.43 9.88 23.94
C PRO A 233 0.55 9.50 22.74
N SER A 234 -0.72 9.93 22.74
CA SER A 234 -1.67 9.74 21.64
C SER A 234 -1.74 10.92 20.65
N GLY A 235 -0.84 11.88 20.78
CA GLY A 235 -0.74 13.07 19.93
C GLY A 235 -0.22 12.74 18.54
N LEU A 236 -0.57 13.58 17.57
CA LEU A 236 -0.19 13.46 16.18
C LEU A 236 0.90 14.49 15.85
N PHE A 237 2.01 14.04 15.27
CA PHE A 237 3.04 14.91 14.72
C PHE A 237 3.15 14.70 13.20
N ALA A 238 2.80 15.72 12.42
CA ALA A 238 2.79 15.64 10.96
C ALA A 238 3.89 16.52 10.35
N VAL A 239 4.66 15.94 9.44
CA VAL A 239 5.78 16.62 8.77
C VAL A 239 5.64 16.49 7.27
N ALA A 240 5.82 17.60 6.56
CA ALA A 240 6.02 17.62 5.12
C ALA A 240 7.26 18.43 4.81
N ASP A 241 8.28 17.83 4.22
CA ASP A 241 9.52 18.56 3.94
C ASP A 241 10.23 18.03 2.69
N PHE A 242 11.16 18.83 2.18
CA PHE A 242 12.14 18.41 1.20
C PHE A 242 13.15 17.47 1.84
N TYR A 243 13.73 16.59 1.03
CA TYR A 243 14.77 15.68 1.51
C TYR A 243 15.70 15.24 0.40
N VAL A 244 16.89 14.75 0.78
CA VAL A 244 17.66 13.81 -0.02
C VAL A 244 17.81 12.50 0.76
N SER A 245 17.83 11.37 0.05
CA SER A 245 17.99 10.08 0.71
C SER A 245 19.44 9.81 1.11
N ALA A 246 19.62 9.02 2.17
CA ALA A 246 20.91 8.38 2.43
C ALA A 246 21.24 7.40 1.29
N ARG A 247 22.54 7.11 1.09
CA ARG A 247 22.99 6.16 0.06
C ARG A 247 22.35 4.78 0.26
N GLU A 248 22.28 4.34 1.51
CA GLU A 248 21.70 3.06 1.90
C GLU A 248 20.31 3.25 2.49
N THR A 249 19.43 2.26 2.28
CA THR A 249 18.13 2.20 2.94
C THR A 249 18.30 1.81 4.40
N THR A 250 17.66 2.52 5.32
CA THR A 250 17.59 2.11 6.72
C THR A 250 16.70 0.88 6.85
N SER A 251 17.02 -0.03 7.79
CA SER A 251 16.15 -1.17 8.13
C SER A 251 14.76 -0.72 8.55
N VAL A 252 14.68 0.42 9.25
CA VAL A 252 13.45 1.12 9.64
C VAL A 252 12.54 1.41 8.46
N ALA A 253 13.08 1.87 7.32
CA ALA A 253 12.29 2.25 6.16
C ALA A 253 11.45 1.07 5.61
N GLY A 254 12.00 -0.15 5.64
CA GLY A 254 11.28 -1.36 5.26
C GLY A 254 10.10 -1.64 6.21
N VAL A 255 10.31 -1.47 7.52
CA VAL A 255 9.34 -1.82 8.56
C VAL A 255 8.18 -0.84 8.66
N ILE A 256 8.43 0.45 8.50
CA ILE A 256 7.36 1.47 8.49
C ILE A 256 6.62 1.53 7.15
N GLY A 257 7.11 0.76 6.16
CA GLY A 257 6.58 0.71 4.80
C GLY A 257 6.90 1.93 3.95
N ASP A 258 8.05 2.56 4.20
CA ASP A 258 8.56 3.70 3.45
C ASP A 258 9.52 3.27 2.32
N VAL A 259 9.02 2.40 1.46
CA VAL A 259 9.81 1.73 0.42
C VAL A 259 9.59 2.33 -0.96
N ALA A 260 8.38 2.85 -1.24
CA ALA A 260 8.05 3.39 -2.55
C ALA A 260 8.65 4.79 -2.73
N SER A 261 9.51 4.95 -3.75
CA SER A 261 10.08 6.24 -4.17
C SER A 261 10.87 7.02 -3.10
N ARG A 262 11.28 6.38 -1.98
CA ARG A 262 12.15 7.00 -0.97
C ARG A 262 13.51 7.33 -1.57
N GLN A 263 14.13 6.38 -2.28
CA GLN A 263 15.50 6.53 -2.74
C GLN A 263 15.67 7.56 -3.87
N CYS A 264 16.71 8.37 -3.76
CA CYS A 264 17.13 9.37 -4.73
C CYS A 264 18.33 8.84 -5.53
N SER A 265 18.39 9.19 -6.82
CA SER A 265 19.57 8.90 -7.64
C SER A 265 20.80 9.65 -7.11
N TYR A 266 22.00 9.18 -7.46
CA TYR A 266 23.27 9.86 -7.10
C TYR A 266 23.24 11.36 -7.45
N TRP A 267 22.86 11.69 -8.69
CA TRP A 267 22.77 13.07 -9.16
C TRP A 267 21.72 13.88 -8.40
N THR A 268 20.54 13.30 -8.17
CA THR A 268 19.46 13.95 -7.40
C THR A 268 19.91 14.26 -5.98
N ARG A 269 20.66 13.36 -5.33
CA ARG A 269 21.17 13.56 -3.97
C ARG A 269 22.15 14.73 -3.90
N LEU A 270 23.16 14.75 -4.78
CA LEU A 270 24.17 15.80 -4.76
C LEU A 270 23.61 17.15 -5.19
N PHE A 271 22.85 17.18 -6.28
CA PHE A 271 22.31 18.41 -6.83
C PHE A 271 21.41 19.13 -5.81
N TRP A 272 20.41 18.43 -5.25
CA TRP A 272 19.47 19.09 -4.34
C TRP A 272 20.08 19.42 -2.99
N LEU A 273 21.02 18.62 -2.48
CA LEU A 273 21.71 18.92 -1.24
C LEU A 273 22.43 20.28 -1.34
N HIS A 274 23.26 20.47 -2.36
CA HIS A 274 23.98 21.74 -2.55
C HIS A 274 23.11 22.89 -3.05
N TRP A 275 22.07 22.60 -3.83
CA TRP A 275 21.15 23.63 -4.30
C TRP A 275 20.44 24.33 -3.13
N PHE A 276 19.92 23.56 -2.17
CA PHE A 276 19.22 24.11 -1.02
C PHE A 276 20.17 24.73 0.02
N GLU A 277 21.42 24.25 0.09
CA GLU A 277 22.46 24.81 0.96
C GLU A 277 22.73 26.30 0.67
N LEU A 278 22.58 26.73 -0.60
CA LEU A 278 22.73 28.14 -1.01
C LEU A 278 21.67 29.06 -0.38
N ASP A 279 20.48 28.53 -0.08
CA ASP A 279 19.39 29.23 0.61
C ASP A 279 19.42 28.99 2.13
N HIS A 280 20.50 28.41 2.67
CA HIS A 280 20.62 27.96 4.06
C HIS A 280 19.56 26.94 4.49
N VAL A 281 19.07 26.14 3.55
CA VAL A 281 18.16 25.02 3.80
C VAL A 281 18.95 23.72 3.73
N ASP A 282 18.95 22.95 4.82
CA ASP A 282 19.73 21.73 4.92
C ASP A 282 18.85 20.49 4.70
N LEU A 283 19.15 19.74 3.63
CA LEU A 283 18.45 18.52 3.26
C LEU A 283 19.13 17.24 3.76
N HIS A 284 20.13 17.35 4.65
CA HIS A 284 20.92 16.21 5.11
C HIS A 284 20.01 15.04 5.58
N PRO A 285 20.28 13.79 5.16
CA PRO A 285 19.39 12.65 5.45
C PRO A 285 19.14 12.39 6.95
N SER A 286 20.07 12.82 7.82
CA SER A 286 19.96 12.64 9.28
C SER A 286 18.70 13.29 9.86
N ARG A 287 18.18 14.36 9.25
CA ARG A 287 17.00 15.09 9.76
C ARG A 287 15.77 14.19 9.78
N ARG A 288 15.53 13.52 8.66
CA ARG A 288 14.45 12.54 8.53
C ARG A 288 14.73 11.27 9.31
N GLN A 289 15.98 10.79 9.32
CA GLN A 289 16.35 9.60 10.07
C GLN A 289 16.14 9.79 11.57
N TYR A 290 16.48 10.95 12.11
CA TYR A 290 16.29 11.26 13.51
C TYR A 290 14.81 11.47 13.86
N LEU A 291 14.03 12.09 12.97
CA LEU A 291 12.56 12.14 13.09
C LEU A 291 11.96 10.73 13.20
N GLU A 292 12.34 9.82 12.28
CA GLU A 292 11.88 8.43 12.28
C GLU A 292 12.43 7.62 13.48
N HIS A 293 13.58 8.01 14.01
CA HIS A 293 14.17 7.41 15.21
C HIS A 293 13.48 7.88 16.49
N ARG A 294 13.18 9.18 16.63
CA ARG A 294 12.57 9.74 17.85
C ARG A 294 11.09 9.38 17.96
N PHE A 295 10.37 9.39 16.84
CA PHE A 295 8.93 9.19 16.82
C PHE A 295 8.52 7.86 16.21
N ALA A 296 7.30 7.43 16.52
CA ALA A 296 6.65 6.26 15.93
C ALA A 296 5.93 6.67 14.63
N THR A 297 6.33 6.12 13.48
CA THR A 297 5.70 6.46 12.19
C THR A 297 4.38 5.71 11.97
N ILE A 298 3.29 6.47 11.84
CA ILE A 298 1.95 5.96 11.49
C ILE A 298 1.81 5.86 9.97
N LYS A 299 2.27 6.89 9.24
CA LYS A 299 2.14 6.96 7.79
C LYS A 299 3.37 7.59 7.18
N SER A 300 3.80 7.08 6.03
CA SER A 300 4.80 7.74 5.20
C SER A 300 4.39 7.75 3.72
N TYR A 301 4.73 8.82 3.02
CA TYR A 301 4.52 9.02 1.60
C TYR A 301 5.67 9.84 0.99
N ASN A 302 6.28 9.33 -0.06
CA ASN A 302 7.32 10.03 -0.82
C ASN A 302 6.81 10.44 -2.19
N ALA A 303 7.19 11.63 -2.63
CA ALA A 303 6.87 12.12 -3.96
C ALA A 303 7.95 13.05 -4.51
N ARG A 304 7.72 13.50 -5.75
CA ARG A 304 8.62 14.37 -6.49
C ARG A 304 7.83 15.56 -7.02
N ASN A 305 8.31 16.77 -6.76
CA ASN A 305 7.71 17.99 -7.29
C ASN A 305 8.41 18.42 -8.58
N GLY A 306 7.78 18.19 -9.73
CA GLY A 306 8.28 18.64 -11.05
C GLY A 306 7.85 20.05 -11.44
N PHE A 307 7.76 21.00 -10.50
CA PHE A 307 7.27 22.36 -10.77
C PHE A 307 8.13 23.16 -11.76
N ILE A 308 9.46 22.99 -11.74
CA ILE A 308 10.41 23.77 -12.54
C ILE A 308 10.45 23.26 -13.99
N LEU A 309 10.74 21.98 -14.18
CA LEU A 309 10.74 21.28 -15.48
C LEU A 309 10.21 19.85 -15.28
N PRO A 310 8.91 19.59 -15.55
CA PRO A 310 8.33 18.27 -15.36
C PRO A 310 9.12 17.17 -16.12
N GLY A 311 9.60 16.16 -15.40
CA GLY A 311 10.33 15.02 -15.99
C GLY A 311 11.86 15.16 -16.06
N LEU A 312 12.42 16.38 -15.96
CA LEU A 312 13.88 16.60 -15.94
C LEU A 312 14.39 16.95 -14.54
N ILE A 313 13.75 17.89 -13.85
CA ILE A 313 14.18 18.40 -12.55
C ILE A 313 12.98 18.30 -11.60
N SER A 314 13.08 17.42 -10.61
CA SER A 314 12.02 17.22 -9.62
C SER A 314 12.57 17.20 -8.20
N ILE A 315 11.98 18.02 -7.33
CA ILE A 315 12.42 18.18 -5.95
C ILE A 315 11.79 17.05 -5.12
N PRO A 316 12.58 16.19 -4.46
CA PRO A 316 12.05 15.18 -3.55
C PRO A 316 11.43 15.82 -2.32
N TYR A 317 10.23 15.37 -1.97
CA TYR A 317 9.58 15.72 -0.72
C TYR A 317 8.91 14.48 -0.13
N TYR A 318 8.73 14.50 1.18
CA TYR A 318 8.01 13.46 1.90
C TYR A 318 6.87 14.09 2.71
N VAL A 319 5.89 13.26 3.05
CA VAL A 319 4.84 13.54 4.02
C VAL A 319 4.80 12.36 4.96
N SER A 320 4.91 12.63 6.25
CA SER A 320 4.90 11.58 7.27
C SER A 320 4.08 12.01 8.48
N LEU A 321 3.29 11.07 9.01
CA LEU A 321 2.53 11.23 10.24
C LEU A 321 3.16 10.32 11.28
N HIS A 322 3.37 10.88 12.47
CA HIS A 322 4.01 10.21 13.59
C HIS A 322 3.22 10.41 14.87
N THR A 323 3.53 9.59 15.87
CA THR A 323 3.07 9.74 17.25
C THR A 323 4.21 9.47 18.21
N SER A 324 3.99 9.66 19.51
CA SER A 324 5.02 9.35 20.50
C SER A 324 5.17 7.83 20.62
N ARG A 325 6.40 7.37 20.86
CA ARG A 325 6.68 5.95 21.14
C ARG A 325 6.10 5.49 22.49
N ARG A 326 5.67 6.43 23.34
CA ARG A 326 5.02 6.18 24.63
C ARG A 326 3.58 5.70 24.53
N ILE A 327 3.00 5.62 23.32
CA ILE A 327 1.63 5.15 23.13
C ILE A 327 1.49 3.66 23.48
N ASP A 328 0.34 3.27 24.06
CA ASP A 328 0.03 1.87 24.33
C ASP A 328 -0.14 1.08 23.01
N THR A 329 0.63 0.01 22.87
CA THR A 329 0.64 -0.89 21.70
C THR A 329 0.14 -2.30 22.04
N SER A 330 -0.39 -2.52 23.24
CA SER A 330 -0.78 -3.85 23.74
C SER A 330 -1.77 -4.57 22.82
N GLN A 331 -2.76 -3.84 22.28
CA GLN A 331 -3.72 -4.41 21.34
C GLN A 331 -3.05 -4.86 20.03
N ALA A 332 -2.08 -4.09 19.54
CA ALA A 332 -1.35 -4.44 18.33
C ALA A 332 -0.44 -5.64 18.56
N ASN A 333 0.24 -5.70 19.71
CA ASN A 333 1.09 -6.82 20.10
C ASN A 333 0.26 -8.10 20.20
N GLN A 334 -0.93 -8.06 20.81
CA GLN A 334 -1.87 -9.18 20.79
C GLN A 334 -2.25 -9.60 19.35
N ALA A 335 -2.58 -8.63 18.50
CA ALA A 335 -2.97 -8.89 17.11
C ALA A 335 -1.81 -9.46 16.27
N TYR A 336 -0.58 -9.10 16.59
CA TYR A 336 0.63 -9.57 15.91
C TYR A 336 1.09 -10.93 16.44
N GLU A 337 1.25 -11.06 17.75
CA GLU A 337 1.89 -12.22 18.39
C GLU A 337 0.93 -13.40 18.45
N VAL A 338 -0.30 -13.16 18.92
CA VAL A 338 -1.28 -14.22 19.16
C VAL A 338 -2.17 -14.41 17.94
N ASP A 339 -2.84 -13.36 17.48
CA ASP A 339 -3.86 -13.51 16.43
C ASP A 339 -3.26 -13.81 15.05
N ALA A 340 -1.99 -13.45 14.82
CA ALA A 340 -1.26 -13.77 13.59
C ALA A 340 -0.28 -14.95 13.76
N GLY A 341 -0.20 -15.53 14.97
CA GLY A 341 0.68 -16.63 15.33
C GLY A 341 2.17 -16.29 15.21
N ASN A 342 2.57 -15.07 15.50
CA ASN A 342 3.99 -14.70 15.56
C ASN A 342 4.52 -14.94 16.98
N THR A 343 4.85 -16.18 17.34
CA THR A 343 5.45 -16.46 18.66
C THR A 343 6.81 -15.80 18.81
N ILE A 344 6.93 -14.91 19.80
CA ILE A 344 8.18 -14.40 20.34
C ILE A 344 8.83 -15.52 21.16
N SER A 345 9.94 -16.08 20.73
CA SER A 345 10.81 -16.82 21.66
C SER A 345 11.20 -15.87 22.79
N ALA A 346 10.98 -16.27 24.05
CA ALA A 346 11.10 -15.48 25.30
C ALA A 346 12.41 -14.67 25.45
N SER A 347 12.53 -13.63 24.65
CA SER A 347 13.48 -12.54 24.71
C SER A 347 12.66 -11.27 24.45
N PRO A 348 12.95 -10.15 25.12
CA PRO A 348 12.14 -8.94 25.04
C PRO A 348 11.97 -8.52 23.57
N SER A 349 10.73 -8.64 23.08
CA SER A 349 10.16 -8.40 21.74
C SER A 349 11.02 -8.59 20.46
N PRO A 350 10.52 -9.35 19.45
CA PRO A 350 11.31 -9.80 18.31
C PRO A 350 11.01 -9.03 17.01
N LEU A 351 11.95 -9.22 16.08
CA LEU A 351 11.95 -8.90 14.65
C LEU A 351 12.40 -7.48 14.25
N LEU A 352 13.73 -7.33 14.26
CA LEU A 352 14.52 -7.09 13.04
C LEU A 352 15.96 -7.59 13.27
N MET A 353 16.20 -8.91 13.22
CA MET A 353 17.45 -9.33 12.58
C MET A 353 17.15 -9.31 11.08
N PRO A 354 17.76 -8.43 10.27
CA PRO A 354 17.80 -8.69 8.85
C PRO A 354 18.47 -10.06 8.72
N THR A 355 17.86 -10.95 7.95
CA THR A 355 18.46 -12.20 7.53
C THR A 355 19.75 -11.90 6.75
N VAL A 356 20.86 -11.68 7.45
CA VAL A 356 22.22 -11.88 6.95
C VAL A 356 22.44 -13.39 7.02
N SER A 357 21.84 -14.13 6.09
CA SER A 357 22.19 -15.52 5.73
C SER A 357 21.20 -16.02 4.69
N ARG A 358 21.25 -15.45 3.49
CA ARG A 358 20.78 -16.11 2.26
C ARG A 358 21.47 -15.51 1.04
N GLN A 359 22.79 -15.47 1.08
CA GLN A 359 23.60 -15.53 -0.12
C GLN A 359 24.59 -16.68 0.06
N ASN A 360 24.52 -17.62 -0.88
CA ASN A 360 25.49 -18.67 -1.16
C ASN A 360 25.66 -19.76 -0.09
N SER A 361 24.87 -20.82 -0.23
CA SER A 361 25.36 -22.16 0.06
C SER A 361 26.50 -22.49 -0.90
N THR A 362 27.73 -22.12 -0.53
CA THR A 362 29.00 -22.80 -0.86
C THR A 362 30.17 -21.99 -0.29
N ALA A 363 31.00 -22.65 0.52
CA ALA A 363 32.32 -22.27 1.02
C ALA A 363 32.43 -21.81 2.49
N ASP A 364 33.16 -22.62 3.27
CA ASP A 364 33.72 -22.37 4.59
C ASP A 364 34.75 -21.22 4.58
N ILE A 365 34.55 -20.11 5.32
CA ILE A 365 35.61 -19.22 5.90
C ILE A 365 35.02 -18.43 7.12
N PRO A 366 35.75 -18.26 8.25
CA PRO A 366 35.23 -17.71 9.52
C PRO A 366 35.13 -16.17 9.60
N ASP A 367 34.23 -15.72 10.49
CA ASP A 367 33.86 -14.32 10.74
C ASP A 367 34.98 -13.44 11.31
N LEU A 368 35.13 -12.24 10.72
CA LEU A 368 36.01 -11.18 11.18
C LEU A 368 35.16 -9.94 11.51
N ALA A 369 34.67 -9.88 12.76
CA ALA A 369 33.89 -8.75 13.28
C ALA A 369 34.80 -7.75 14.03
N LEU A 370 34.93 -6.54 13.49
CA LEU A 370 35.68 -5.42 14.06
C LEU A 370 34.70 -4.32 14.53
N GLY A 371 34.64 -4.10 15.85
CA GLY A 371 34.22 -2.87 16.56
C GLY A 371 32.69 -2.63 16.66
N LEU A 372 32.08 -2.48 17.84
CA LEU A 372 32.37 -1.45 18.85
C LEU A 372 32.04 -1.87 20.30
N SER A 373 31.83 -3.17 20.56
CA SER A 373 31.63 -3.69 21.94
C SER A 373 32.93 -4.19 22.60
N ALA A 374 34.06 -4.14 21.87
CA ALA A 374 35.37 -4.59 22.34
C ALA A 374 36.26 -3.47 22.92
N ALA A 375 35.77 -2.22 22.97
CA ALA A 375 36.57 -1.07 23.39
C ALA A 375 36.47 -0.74 24.90
N LEU A 376 35.64 -1.44 25.69
CA LEU A 376 35.42 -1.12 27.10
C LEU A 376 35.85 -2.21 28.11
N SER A 377 36.55 -3.26 27.68
CA SER A 377 36.86 -4.40 28.57
C SER A 377 38.35 -4.80 28.65
N ARG A 378 39.30 -3.89 28.38
CA ARG A 378 40.73 -4.17 28.58
C ARG A 378 41.52 -3.00 29.15
N THR A 379 41.33 -2.77 30.44
CA THR A 379 42.33 -2.14 31.29
C THR A 379 42.39 -2.89 32.62
N ARG A 380 43.14 -4.01 32.63
CA ARG A 380 43.96 -4.42 33.79
C ARG A 380 44.88 -5.59 33.43
N SER A 381 46.17 -5.30 33.56
CA SER A 381 47.32 -6.16 33.90
C SER A 381 47.61 -7.44 33.11
N ARG A 382 48.75 -7.38 32.41
CA ARG A 382 49.69 -8.49 32.15
C ARG A 382 50.01 -9.28 33.44
N SER A 383 50.01 -10.61 33.36
CA SER A 383 51.14 -11.47 33.81
C SER A 383 50.87 -12.96 33.57
N SER A 384 51.81 -13.60 32.87
CA SER A 384 52.33 -14.97 32.97
C SER A 384 51.46 -16.16 33.45
N ALA A 385 51.40 -17.14 32.56
CA ALA A 385 51.78 -18.56 32.74
C ALA A 385 51.01 -19.51 33.69
N ALA A 386 50.57 -20.62 33.06
CA ALA A 386 50.49 -22.00 33.53
C ALA A 386 49.41 -22.42 34.57
N ALA A 387 48.93 -23.65 34.33
CA ALA A 387 48.38 -24.62 35.30
C ALA A 387 46.85 -24.91 35.30
N THR A 388 46.56 -26.15 34.86
CA THR A 388 45.67 -27.18 35.46
C THR A 388 44.14 -27.03 35.58
N LYS A 389 43.50 -28.06 35.02
CA LYS A 389 42.19 -28.70 35.32
C LYS A 389 41.58 -28.43 36.71
N ARG A 390 40.30 -28.04 36.74
CA ARG A 390 39.23 -28.69 37.54
C ARG A 390 37.84 -28.08 37.22
N PRO A 391 36.75 -28.87 37.18
CA PRO A 391 35.39 -28.34 37.03
C PRO A 391 34.82 -27.97 38.41
N LEU A 392 34.21 -26.79 38.54
CA LEU A 392 33.53 -26.39 39.77
C LEU A 392 32.02 -26.38 39.57
N LYS A 393 31.38 -27.13 40.48
CA LYS A 393 29.97 -27.46 40.59
C LYS A 393 29.06 -26.22 40.65
N ARG A 394 27.89 -26.35 40.02
CA ARG A 394 26.67 -25.59 40.30
C ARG A 394 26.37 -25.59 41.79
N THR A 395 26.26 -24.40 42.38
CA THR A 395 25.58 -24.18 43.66
C THR A 395 24.19 -23.61 43.38
N ASN A 396 23.18 -24.32 43.88
CA ASN A 396 21.84 -23.78 44.07
C ASN A 396 21.93 -22.77 45.23
N SER A 397 21.51 -21.53 45.02
CA SER A 397 21.11 -20.65 46.12
C SER A 397 19.67 -20.18 45.88
N ARG A 398 18.86 -20.44 46.91
CA ARG A 398 17.46 -20.06 47.06
C ARG A 398 17.35 -18.56 47.34
N SER A 399 16.26 -17.98 46.82
CA SER A 399 15.46 -16.87 47.37
C SER A 399 16.14 -15.81 48.22
N SER A 400 16.17 -14.58 47.70
CA SER A 400 15.96 -13.37 48.49
C SER A 400 14.82 -12.57 47.85
N GLU A 401 13.66 -12.62 48.50
CA GLU A 401 12.66 -11.56 48.41
C GLU A 401 13.32 -10.23 48.82
N GLN A 402 12.93 -9.13 48.18
CA GLN A 402 13.54 -7.79 48.27
C GLN A 402 14.87 -7.62 47.50
N SER A 403 14.76 -7.53 46.18
CA SER A 403 15.53 -6.51 45.47
C SER A 403 14.63 -5.85 44.44
N ASP A 404 14.37 -4.55 44.63
CA ASP A 404 13.86 -3.67 43.59
C ASP A 404 14.97 -3.49 42.55
N SER A 405 15.22 -4.55 41.76
CA SER A 405 16.06 -4.43 40.59
C SER A 405 15.25 -3.67 39.54
N PHE A 406 15.44 -2.34 39.46
CA PHE A 406 15.10 -1.59 38.26
C PHE A 406 15.84 -2.26 37.10
N ARG A 407 15.12 -3.09 36.33
CA ARG A 407 15.58 -3.54 35.02
C ARG A 407 15.51 -2.31 34.11
N ILE A 408 16.63 -1.61 34.00
CA ILE A 408 16.84 -0.69 32.88
C ILE A 408 17.12 -1.62 31.70
N ASP A 409 16.11 -1.90 30.89
CA ASP A 409 16.31 -2.58 29.62
C ASP A 409 17.10 -1.63 28.70
N ILE A 410 18.42 -1.82 28.66
CA ILE A 410 19.33 -1.16 27.70
C ILE A 410 19.25 -1.89 26.34
N ALA A 411 18.06 -2.32 25.94
CA ALA A 411 17.82 -2.70 24.56
C ALA A 411 17.55 -1.39 23.79
N PRO A 412 18.17 -1.15 22.61
CA PRO A 412 17.71 -0.05 21.77
C PRO A 412 16.21 -0.24 21.56
N GLU A 413 15.38 0.77 21.84
CA GLU A 413 13.94 0.75 21.57
C GLU A 413 13.73 0.35 20.10
N LEU A 414 13.48 -0.94 19.87
CA LEU A 414 13.31 -1.51 18.55
C LEU A 414 12.06 -0.88 17.96
N GLN A 415 12.24 -0.26 16.79
CA GLN A 415 11.17 0.50 16.17
C GLN A 415 10.07 -0.45 15.67
N LEU A 416 8.91 -0.38 16.32
CA LEU A 416 7.72 -1.08 15.85
C LEU A 416 7.23 -0.49 14.53
N SER A 417 6.55 -1.32 13.73
CA SER A 417 5.97 -0.92 12.45
C SER A 417 4.73 -0.03 12.61
N SER A 418 4.33 0.62 11.53
CA SER A 418 3.10 1.43 11.45
C SER A 418 1.83 0.66 11.82
N PHE A 419 1.84 -0.68 11.72
CA PHE A 419 0.78 -1.54 12.23
C PHE A 419 0.51 -1.32 13.72
N HIS A 420 1.56 -1.14 14.53
CA HIS A 420 1.43 -1.06 15.99
C HIS A 420 0.81 0.25 16.48
N TYR A 421 0.85 1.26 15.63
CA TYR A 421 0.37 2.61 15.92
C TYR A 421 -0.90 2.96 15.12
N GLY A 422 -1.43 1.99 14.36
CA GLY A 422 -2.63 2.14 13.55
C GLY A 422 -3.91 1.98 14.37
N PHE A 423 -5.02 2.42 13.79
CA PHE A 423 -6.34 2.25 14.43
C PHE A 423 -6.91 0.84 14.32
N ARG A 424 -6.39 0.04 13.38
CA ARG A 424 -6.87 -1.30 13.01
C ARG A 424 -5.72 -2.18 12.58
N HIS A 425 -5.83 -3.46 12.91
CA HIS A 425 -4.74 -4.44 12.82
C HIS A 425 -5.05 -5.54 11.79
N HIS A 426 -5.52 -5.15 10.59
CA HIS A 426 -5.94 -6.11 9.57
C HIS A 426 -4.79 -6.72 8.78
N ARG A 427 -3.70 -6.00 8.49
CA ARG A 427 -2.57 -6.56 7.72
C ARG A 427 -1.32 -6.63 8.57
N VAL A 428 -0.78 -7.83 8.69
CA VAL A 428 0.46 -8.08 9.43
C VAL A 428 1.61 -7.36 8.73
N PRO A 429 2.56 -6.77 9.48
CA PRO A 429 3.76 -6.17 8.92
C PRO A 429 4.49 -7.14 7.98
N PHE A 430 4.95 -6.62 6.86
CA PHE A 430 5.82 -7.32 5.93
C PHE A 430 6.89 -6.35 5.42
N ILE A 431 8.03 -6.91 5.00
CA ILE A 431 9.14 -6.17 4.40
C ILE A 431 9.16 -6.53 2.91
N ASP A 432 9.38 -5.54 2.06
CA ASP A 432 9.51 -5.75 0.62
C ASP A 432 10.72 -6.64 0.30
N ASP A 433 10.45 -7.87 -0.13
CA ASP A 433 11.43 -8.80 -0.67
C ASP A 433 11.61 -8.59 -2.19
N PRO A 434 12.78 -8.88 -2.78
CA PRO A 434 12.96 -8.87 -4.22
C PRO A 434 11.86 -9.59 -5.01
N VAL A 435 11.30 -10.70 -4.53
CA VAL A 435 10.20 -11.42 -5.19
C VAL A 435 8.95 -10.56 -5.33
N HIS A 436 8.69 -9.66 -4.38
CA HIS A 436 7.55 -8.75 -4.45
C HIS A 436 7.64 -7.79 -5.63
N ARG A 437 8.86 -7.46 -6.09
CA ARG A 437 9.08 -6.55 -7.23
C ARG A 437 8.72 -7.17 -8.58
N GLU A 438 8.59 -8.49 -8.64
CA GLU A 438 8.09 -9.19 -9.82
C GLU A 438 6.60 -8.90 -10.04
N PHE A 439 5.86 -8.63 -8.96
CA PHE A 439 4.45 -8.27 -9.01
C PHE A 439 4.27 -6.75 -9.13
N ARG A 440 4.00 -6.28 -10.36
CA ARG A 440 3.76 -4.85 -10.61
C ARG A 440 2.33 -4.40 -10.33
N ASP A 441 1.38 -5.33 -10.31
CA ASP A 441 -0.03 -5.01 -10.14
C ASP A 441 -0.85 -6.20 -9.61
N CYS A 442 -2.14 -5.95 -9.31
CA CYS A 442 -3.09 -7.00 -8.93
C CYS A 442 -3.27 -7.99 -10.09
N LEU A 443 -3.13 -9.28 -9.80
CA LEU A 443 -3.46 -10.34 -10.76
C LEU A 443 -4.98 -10.35 -11.00
N TYR A 444 -5.74 -10.44 -9.92
CA TYR A 444 -7.19 -10.57 -9.94
C TYR A 444 -7.86 -9.51 -9.06
N HIS A 445 -8.79 -8.74 -9.65
CA HIS A 445 -9.62 -7.79 -8.89
C HIS A 445 -10.85 -8.45 -8.25
N PHE A 446 -11.12 -9.71 -8.60
CA PHE A 446 -12.24 -10.54 -8.17
C PHE A 446 -11.88 -12.02 -8.31
N ALA A 447 -12.51 -12.89 -7.52
CA ALA A 447 -12.32 -14.33 -7.51
C ALA A 447 -13.24 -15.06 -8.50
N TRP A 448 -12.78 -16.21 -8.97
CA TRP A 448 -13.53 -17.16 -9.82
C TRP A 448 -14.00 -18.39 -9.05
N GLU A 449 -14.40 -18.18 -7.80
CA GLU A 449 -14.92 -19.24 -6.93
C GLU A 449 -16.19 -18.75 -6.26
N ASP A 450 -17.23 -19.58 -6.26
CA ASP A 450 -18.52 -19.24 -5.67
C ASP A 450 -18.54 -19.44 -4.15
N PRO A 451 -18.54 -18.35 -3.35
CA PRO A 451 -18.51 -18.50 -1.89
C PRO A 451 -19.86 -18.97 -1.32
N ARG A 452 -20.96 -18.94 -2.09
CA ARG A 452 -22.24 -19.50 -1.63
C ARG A 452 -22.16 -21.03 -1.52
N VAL A 453 -21.48 -21.68 -2.47
CA VAL A 453 -21.24 -23.13 -2.42
C VAL A 453 -20.26 -23.46 -1.29
N ASP A 454 -19.27 -22.61 -1.06
CA ASP A 454 -18.39 -22.77 0.10
C ASP A 454 -19.17 -22.80 1.41
N VAL A 455 -20.03 -21.81 1.68
CA VAL A 455 -20.79 -21.72 2.95
C VAL A 455 -21.65 -22.97 3.20
N GLN A 456 -22.20 -23.61 2.16
CA GLN A 456 -22.99 -24.84 2.27
C GLN A 456 -22.18 -26.02 2.83
N HIS A 457 -20.90 -26.11 2.47
CA HIS A 457 -20.05 -27.28 2.75
C HIS A 457 -19.02 -27.03 3.85
N LEU A 458 -18.50 -25.79 3.94
CA LEU A 458 -17.56 -25.37 4.97
C LEU A 458 -18.23 -25.39 6.35
N LYS A 459 -19.50 -24.99 6.47
CA LYS A 459 -20.24 -24.92 7.74
C LYS A 459 -19.40 -24.26 8.86
N LEU A 460 -18.86 -23.09 8.54
CA LEU A 460 -18.02 -22.32 9.47
C LEU A 460 -18.84 -21.81 10.66
N THR A 461 -18.18 -21.68 11.79
CA THR A 461 -18.70 -21.27 13.08
C THR A 461 -17.83 -20.15 13.67
N LYS A 462 -18.30 -19.54 14.76
CA LYS A 462 -17.57 -18.47 15.46
C LYS A 462 -16.26 -18.94 16.10
N ASP A 463 -16.03 -20.24 16.26
CA ASP A 463 -14.79 -20.78 16.84
C ASP A 463 -13.71 -21.07 15.79
N ASP A 464 -14.07 -21.00 14.51
CA ASP A 464 -13.18 -21.37 13.42
C ASP A 464 -12.06 -20.37 13.17
N ALA A 465 -10.87 -20.90 12.93
CA ALA A 465 -9.72 -20.19 12.38
C ALA A 465 -9.51 -20.67 10.94
N VAL A 466 -9.86 -19.79 10.01
CA VAL A 466 -9.86 -20.07 8.58
C VAL A 466 -8.59 -19.49 7.97
N MET A 467 -7.92 -20.27 7.12
CA MET A 467 -6.91 -19.76 6.20
C MET A 467 -7.46 -19.83 4.78
N CYS A 468 -7.31 -18.75 4.01
CA CYS A 468 -7.66 -18.74 2.60
C CYS A 468 -6.66 -17.91 1.77
N ILE A 469 -6.59 -18.17 0.47
CA ILE A 469 -5.85 -17.32 -0.46
C ILE A 469 -6.58 -15.97 -0.59
N THR A 470 -5.84 -14.86 -0.64
CA THR A 470 -6.44 -13.52 -0.64
C THR A 470 -7.23 -13.25 -1.92
N SER A 471 -6.63 -13.50 -3.10
CA SER A 471 -7.27 -13.24 -4.40
C SER A 471 -7.83 -11.80 -4.47
N GLY A 472 -9.09 -11.62 -4.89
CA GLY A 472 -9.80 -10.34 -4.82
C GLY A 472 -10.35 -9.98 -3.43
N GLY A 473 -10.37 -10.91 -2.48
CA GLY A 473 -10.81 -10.70 -1.09
C GLY A 473 -12.32 -10.92 -0.85
N GLU A 474 -13.15 -11.05 -1.90
CA GLU A 474 -14.61 -11.15 -1.73
C GLU A 474 -15.07 -12.44 -1.03
N ASN A 475 -14.41 -13.58 -1.26
CA ASN A 475 -14.75 -14.83 -0.58
C ASN A 475 -14.50 -14.72 0.93
N ALA A 476 -13.37 -14.14 1.31
CA ALA A 476 -13.02 -13.89 2.71
C ALA A 476 -14.04 -12.95 3.40
N MET A 477 -14.46 -11.88 2.71
CA MET A 477 -15.53 -10.99 3.18
C MET A 477 -16.88 -11.70 3.27
N HIS A 478 -17.19 -12.62 2.34
CA HIS A 478 -18.41 -13.43 2.39
C HIS A 478 -18.45 -14.32 3.64
N TYR A 479 -17.34 -14.96 4.00
CA TYR A 479 -17.24 -15.76 5.22
C TYR A 479 -17.42 -14.91 6.49
N ALA A 480 -16.86 -13.69 6.51
CA ALA A 480 -17.04 -12.76 7.62
C ALA A 480 -18.53 -12.36 7.82
N ILE A 481 -19.26 -12.15 6.72
CA ILE A 481 -20.70 -11.82 6.76
C ILE A 481 -21.52 -13.01 7.25
N HIS A 482 -21.33 -14.19 6.66
CA HIS A 482 -22.21 -15.34 6.88
C HIS A 482 -21.90 -16.11 8.16
N SER A 483 -20.61 -16.24 8.51
CA SER A 483 -20.18 -17.20 9.51
C SER A 483 -19.51 -16.56 10.72
N GLN A 484 -19.07 -15.30 10.60
CA GLN A 484 -18.38 -14.55 11.67
C GLN A 484 -17.32 -15.40 12.38
N PRO A 485 -16.40 -16.06 11.64
CA PRO A 485 -15.39 -16.90 12.25
C PRO A 485 -14.50 -16.08 13.17
N ARG A 486 -13.92 -16.72 14.19
CA ARG A 486 -12.95 -16.09 15.10
C ARG A 486 -11.82 -15.43 14.33
N ARG A 487 -11.37 -16.10 13.26
CA ARG A 487 -10.18 -15.71 12.51
C ARG A 487 -10.27 -16.03 11.02
N ILE A 488 -9.82 -15.09 10.19
CA ILE A 488 -9.61 -15.25 8.74
C ILE A 488 -8.20 -14.79 8.37
N HIS A 489 -7.30 -15.76 8.15
CA HIS A 489 -5.96 -15.58 7.61
C HIS A 489 -6.03 -15.56 6.09
N THR A 490 -5.94 -14.38 5.49
CA THR A 490 -5.82 -14.28 4.03
C THR A 490 -4.34 -14.24 3.66
N VAL A 491 -3.91 -15.07 2.72
CA VAL A 491 -2.49 -15.20 2.35
C VAL A 491 -2.29 -14.92 0.87
N ASP A 492 -1.29 -14.13 0.53
CA ASP A 492 -0.87 -13.90 -0.86
C ASP A 492 0.60 -13.50 -0.92
N MET A 493 1.33 -13.95 -1.94
CA MET A 493 2.70 -13.49 -2.18
C MET A 493 2.72 -12.14 -2.91
N ASN A 494 1.67 -11.82 -3.66
CA ASN A 494 1.56 -10.54 -4.35
C ASN A 494 1.06 -9.46 -3.38
N PRO A 495 1.90 -8.47 -2.99
CA PRO A 495 1.48 -7.40 -2.08
C PRO A 495 0.31 -6.57 -2.61
N CYS A 496 0.12 -6.51 -3.94
CA CYS A 496 -0.98 -5.77 -4.57
C CYS A 496 -2.35 -6.34 -4.21
N GLN A 497 -2.48 -7.67 -4.08
CA GLN A 497 -3.72 -8.30 -3.62
C GLN A 497 -4.02 -7.92 -2.16
N GLY A 498 -2.98 -7.85 -1.33
CA GLY A 498 -3.10 -7.31 0.02
C GLY A 498 -3.53 -5.84 0.03
N HIS A 499 -3.00 -4.99 -0.88
CA HIS A 499 -3.41 -3.58 -0.99
C HIS A 499 -4.87 -3.43 -1.42
N LEU A 500 -5.37 -4.33 -2.27
CA LEU A 500 -6.78 -4.37 -2.68
C LEU A 500 -7.69 -4.79 -1.54
N MET A 501 -7.35 -5.86 -0.81
CA MET A 501 -8.13 -6.28 0.36
C MET A 501 -8.14 -5.18 1.43
N GLU A 502 -7.01 -4.55 1.72
CA GLU A 502 -6.96 -3.37 2.61
C GLU A 502 -7.86 -2.23 2.15
N LEU A 503 -7.91 -1.93 0.84
CA LEU A 503 -8.78 -0.89 0.30
C LEU A 503 -10.26 -1.22 0.50
N LYS A 504 -10.66 -2.48 0.26
CA LYS A 504 -12.03 -2.94 0.49
C LYS A 504 -12.41 -2.85 1.97
N LEU A 505 -11.52 -3.25 2.89
CA LEU A 505 -11.74 -3.15 4.34
C LEU A 505 -11.79 -1.69 4.82
N ALA A 506 -10.86 -0.84 4.36
CA ALA A 506 -10.85 0.59 4.66
C ALA A 506 -12.12 1.28 4.17
N GLY A 507 -12.63 0.87 3.01
CA GLY A 507 -13.88 1.38 2.45
C GLY A 507 -15.09 1.10 3.36
N ILE A 508 -15.21 -0.11 3.92
CA ILE A 508 -16.30 -0.45 4.86
C ILE A 508 -16.23 0.43 6.12
N MET A 509 -15.03 0.71 6.61
CA MET A 509 -14.85 1.49 7.85
C MET A 509 -15.12 2.97 7.67
N ALA A 510 -14.73 3.55 6.52
CA ALA A 510 -14.69 4.99 6.34
C ALA A 510 -15.81 5.57 5.45
N LEU A 511 -16.41 4.78 4.57
CA LEU A 511 -17.31 5.28 3.52
C LEU A 511 -18.77 4.99 3.83
N GLU A 512 -19.66 5.76 3.22
CA GLU A 512 -21.07 5.39 3.12
C GLU A 512 -21.33 4.42 1.96
N TYR A 513 -22.49 3.75 1.99
CA TYR A 513 -22.82 2.70 1.03
C TYR A 513 -22.70 3.16 -0.43
N GLU A 514 -23.17 4.37 -0.76
CA GLU A 514 -23.12 4.86 -2.14
C GLU A 514 -21.70 5.16 -2.62
N GLU A 515 -20.82 5.67 -1.75
CA GLU A 515 -19.40 5.88 -2.07
C GLU A 515 -18.70 4.53 -2.27
N TYR A 516 -19.00 3.55 -1.41
CA TYR A 516 -18.49 2.19 -1.53
C TYR A 516 -18.96 1.50 -2.81
N TRP A 517 -20.25 1.69 -3.17
CA TRP A 517 -20.83 1.20 -4.42
C TRP A 517 -20.19 1.86 -5.65
N GLN A 518 -19.90 3.15 -5.63
CA GLN A 518 -19.21 3.79 -6.74
C GLN A 518 -17.84 3.16 -6.99
N LEU A 519 -17.05 2.94 -5.92
CA LEU A 519 -15.73 2.32 -6.06
C LEU A 519 -15.81 0.90 -6.60
N PHE A 520 -16.58 0.03 -5.95
CA PHE A 520 -16.50 -1.41 -6.22
C PHE A 520 -17.71 -1.94 -7.01
N GLY A 521 -18.88 -1.33 -6.92
CA GLY A 521 -20.03 -1.67 -7.76
C GLY A 521 -19.86 -1.19 -9.21
N GLU A 522 -19.74 0.13 -9.38
CA GLU A 522 -19.55 0.76 -10.70
C GLU A 522 -18.10 0.66 -11.20
N GLY A 523 -17.13 0.45 -10.30
CA GLY A 523 -15.72 0.47 -10.67
C GLY A 523 -15.18 1.88 -10.98
N LYS A 524 -15.87 2.94 -10.56
CA LYS A 524 -15.59 4.31 -10.98
C LYS A 524 -15.95 5.33 -9.91
N HIS A 525 -15.05 6.26 -9.62
CA HIS A 525 -15.29 7.35 -8.69
C HIS A 525 -14.62 8.64 -9.19
N PRO A 526 -15.35 9.77 -9.28
CA PRO A 526 -14.86 10.99 -9.93
C PRO A 526 -13.70 11.66 -9.19
N ASN A 527 -13.54 11.40 -7.89
CA ASN A 527 -12.48 12.00 -7.07
C ASN A 527 -11.90 11.01 -6.05
N PHE A 528 -11.41 9.87 -6.53
CA PHE A 528 -10.86 8.82 -5.66
C PHE A 528 -9.68 9.30 -4.80
N ARG A 529 -8.83 10.17 -5.35
CA ARG A 529 -7.70 10.77 -4.61
C ARG A 529 -8.15 11.47 -3.33
N ASP A 530 -9.19 12.27 -3.41
CA ASP A 530 -9.67 13.03 -2.25
C ASP A 530 -10.25 12.11 -1.17
N LEU A 531 -10.97 11.07 -1.58
CA LEU A 531 -11.50 10.04 -0.69
C LEU A 531 -10.36 9.22 -0.04
N LEU A 532 -9.32 8.91 -0.82
CA LEU A 532 -8.11 8.24 -0.34
C LEU A 532 -7.40 9.04 0.76
N ASP A 533 -7.23 10.35 0.54
CA ASP A 533 -6.54 11.23 1.48
C ASP A 533 -7.37 11.53 2.73
N ASN A 534 -8.64 11.92 2.56
CA ASN A 534 -9.48 12.47 3.64
C ASN A 534 -10.27 11.43 4.44
N LYS A 535 -10.50 10.22 3.89
CA LYS A 535 -11.36 9.21 4.52
C LYS A 535 -10.64 7.87 4.74
N LEU A 536 -10.00 7.33 3.71
CA LEU A 536 -9.44 5.97 3.77
C LEU A 536 -8.08 5.89 4.47
N SER A 537 -7.27 6.95 4.40
CA SER A 537 -5.89 6.96 4.85
C SER A 537 -5.63 6.46 6.29
N PRO A 538 -6.51 6.70 7.29
CA PRO A 538 -6.29 6.22 8.66
C PRO A 538 -6.35 4.70 8.81
N PHE A 539 -6.99 4.01 7.86
CA PHE A 539 -7.23 2.57 7.91
C PHE A 539 -6.38 1.76 6.93
N LEU A 540 -5.55 2.43 6.15
CA LEU A 540 -4.59 1.80 5.25
C LEU A 540 -3.23 1.72 5.92
N THR A 541 -2.40 0.74 5.54
CA THR A 541 -0.96 0.78 5.83
C THR A 541 -0.24 1.85 5.01
N SER A 542 1.01 2.17 5.35
CA SER A 542 1.86 3.04 4.51
C SER A 542 2.06 2.48 3.11
N HIS A 543 2.25 1.17 2.99
CA HIS A 543 2.40 0.49 1.70
C HIS A 543 1.14 0.65 0.83
N ALA A 544 -0.04 0.31 1.37
CA ALA A 544 -1.29 0.40 0.62
C ALA A 544 -1.61 1.85 0.22
N TYR A 545 -1.42 2.81 1.12
CA TYR A 545 -1.65 4.21 0.80
C TYR A 545 -0.75 4.70 -0.35
N GLN A 546 0.56 4.40 -0.31
CA GLN A 546 1.48 4.78 -1.38
C GLN A 546 1.14 4.09 -2.71
N TYR A 547 0.79 2.80 -2.67
CA TYR A 547 0.34 2.04 -3.84
C TYR A 547 -0.88 2.71 -4.48
N TRP A 548 -1.92 3.03 -3.72
CA TRP A 548 -3.12 3.68 -4.25
C TRP A 548 -2.91 5.14 -4.66
N ARG A 549 -2.03 5.89 -3.98
CA ARG A 549 -1.66 7.25 -4.39
C ARG A 549 -0.98 7.30 -5.74
N SER A 550 -0.15 6.31 -6.08
CA SER A 550 0.44 6.17 -7.42
C SER A 550 -0.58 5.74 -8.50
N ARG A 551 -1.71 5.16 -8.08
CA ARG A 551 -2.76 4.58 -8.92
C ARG A 551 -4.10 5.29 -8.73
N GLU A 552 -4.07 6.58 -8.38
CA GLU A 552 -5.29 7.36 -8.12
C GLU A 552 -6.26 7.36 -9.32
N HIS A 553 -5.72 7.19 -10.53
CA HIS A 553 -6.43 7.13 -11.80
C HIS A 553 -7.13 5.78 -12.11
N TYR A 554 -7.00 4.77 -11.25
CA TYR A 554 -7.61 3.45 -11.50
C TYR A 554 -9.13 3.53 -11.54
N PHE A 555 -9.73 4.44 -10.78
CA PHE A 555 -11.17 4.65 -10.69
C PHE A 555 -11.69 5.75 -11.64
N ASP A 556 -10.88 6.35 -12.51
CA ASP A 556 -11.32 7.43 -13.41
C ASP A 556 -12.31 6.93 -14.48
N VAL A 557 -12.07 5.71 -14.98
CA VAL A 557 -12.84 5.11 -16.09
C VAL A 557 -13.48 3.81 -15.65
N ASN A 558 -12.67 2.81 -15.32
CA ASN A 558 -13.13 1.50 -14.89
C ASN A 558 -11.99 0.75 -14.19
N PHE A 559 -12.16 0.52 -12.89
CA PHE A 559 -11.25 -0.18 -12.01
C PHE A 559 -10.97 -1.62 -12.47
N TYR A 560 -12.00 -2.36 -12.86
CA TYR A 560 -11.90 -3.75 -13.29
C TYR A 560 -11.17 -3.94 -14.62
N MET A 561 -11.03 -2.87 -15.42
CA MET A 561 -10.27 -2.88 -16.67
C MET A 561 -8.78 -2.54 -16.48
N ARG A 562 -8.31 -2.41 -15.23
CA ARG A 562 -6.89 -2.20 -14.85
C ARG A 562 -6.24 -3.51 -14.39
N GLY A 563 -4.92 -3.50 -14.16
CA GLY A 563 -4.12 -4.66 -13.80
C GLY A 563 -4.17 -5.83 -14.79
N TYR A 564 -3.63 -6.98 -14.38
CA TYR A 564 -3.46 -8.13 -15.28
C TYR A 564 -4.80 -8.69 -15.76
N SER A 565 -5.73 -8.97 -14.85
CA SER A 565 -7.11 -9.38 -15.21
C SER A 565 -7.82 -8.35 -16.11
N GLY A 566 -7.62 -7.05 -15.91
CA GLY A 566 -8.21 -6.02 -16.77
C GLY A 566 -7.62 -5.96 -18.18
N HIS A 567 -6.36 -6.37 -18.39
CA HIS A 567 -5.84 -6.59 -19.75
C HIS A 567 -6.62 -7.69 -20.48
N ALA A 568 -6.91 -8.80 -19.78
CA ALA A 568 -7.69 -9.90 -20.33
C ALA A 568 -9.14 -9.50 -20.63
N LEU A 569 -9.80 -8.77 -19.72
CA LEU A 569 -11.15 -8.26 -19.95
C LEU A 569 -11.22 -7.31 -21.15
N ARG A 570 -10.23 -6.42 -21.32
CA ARG A 570 -10.15 -5.55 -22.50
C ARG A 570 -9.98 -6.35 -23.79
N LEU A 571 -9.11 -7.34 -23.79
CA LEU A 571 -8.89 -8.21 -24.96
C LEU A 571 -10.14 -9.02 -25.30
N ALA A 572 -10.82 -9.60 -24.30
CA ALA A 572 -12.09 -10.30 -24.48
C ALA A 572 -13.17 -9.36 -25.05
N ARG A 573 -13.26 -8.13 -24.55
CA ARG A 573 -14.20 -7.11 -25.06
C ARG A 573 -13.92 -6.75 -26.52
N TRP A 574 -12.64 -6.62 -26.90
CA TRP A 574 -12.25 -6.38 -28.29
C TRP A 574 -12.59 -7.59 -29.17
N ALA A 575 -12.32 -8.81 -28.71
CA ALA A 575 -12.68 -10.03 -29.42
C ALA A 575 -14.20 -10.11 -29.68
N LEU A 576 -15.03 -9.86 -28.65
CA LEU A 576 -16.50 -9.81 -28.78
C LEU A 576 -16.97 -8.71 -29.73
N PHE A 577 -16.27 -7.58 -29.78
CA PHE A 577 -16.57 -6.47 -30.69
C PHE A 577 -16.29 -6.86 -32.15
N PHE A 578 -15.09 -7.37 -32.45
CA PHE A 578 -14.73 -7.82 -33.80
C PHE A 578 -15.54 -9.02 -34.27
N ALA A 579 -15.93 -9.90 -33.34
CA ALA A 579 -16.85 -11.00 -33.58
C ALA A 579 -18.30 -10.56 -33.86
N GLY A 580 -18.64 -9.27 -33.71
CA GLY A 580 -20.00 -8.76 -33.95
C GLY A 580 -21.03 -9.16 -32.88
N VAL A 581 -20.59 -9.74 -31.76
CA VAL A 581 -21.48 -10.26 -30.70
C VAL A 581 -21.59 -9.34 -29.48
N ALA A 582 -20.79 -8.27 -29.38
CA ALA A 582 -20.78 -7.36 -28.23
C ALA A 582 -22.18 -6.84 -27.83
N LYS A 583 -23.01 -6.44 -28.81
CA LYS A 583 -24.40 -6.00 -28.54
C LYS A 583 -25.28 -7.15 -28.02
N SER A 584 -25.10 -8.35 -28.55
CA SER A 584 -25.85 -9.55 -28.10
C SER A 584 -25.45 -9.94 -26.68
N THR A 585 -24.16 -9.88 -26.35
CA THR A 585 -23.66 -10.13 -25.00
C THR A 585 -24.19 -9.09 -24.01
N ALA A 586 -24.25 -7.81 -24.40
CA ALA A 586 -24.86 -6.78 -23.56
C ALA A 586 -26.36 -7.01 -23.32
N LYS A 587 -27.11 -7.43 -24.35
CA LYS A 587 -28.51 -7.84 -24.20
C LYS A 587 -28.66 -9.06 -23.28
N MET A 588 -27.75 -10.03 -23.38
CA MET A 588 -27.75 -11.21 -22.52
C MET A 588 -27.55 -10.83 -21.04
N CYS A 589 -26.66 -9.88 -20.75
CA CYS A 589 -26.45 -9.34 -19.40
C CYS A 589 -27.61 -8.49 -18.85
N ALA A 590 -28.58 -8.15 -19.71
CA ALA A 590 -29.77 -7.37 -19.36
C ALA A 590 -31.08 -8.15 -19.57
N ALA A 591 -30.98 -9.45 -19.86
CA ALA A 591 -32.12 -10.31 -20.12
C ALA A 591 -32.99 -10.42 -18.86
N LYS A 592 -34.31 -10.29 -19.02
CA LYS A 592 -35.25 -10.34 -17.88
C LYS A 592 -35.55 -11.77 -17.42
N ASP A 593 -35.39 -12.72 -18.32
CA ASP A 593 -35.65 -14.14 -18.07
C ASP A 593 -34.58 -15.03 -18.71
N ILE A 594 -34.52 -16.28 -18.23
CA ILE A 594 -33.55 -17.27 -18.69
C ILE A 594 -33.83 -17.72 -20.14
N VAL A 595 -35.07 -17.58 -20.64
CA VAL A 595 -35.46 -18.03 -21.98
C VAL A 595 -34.83 -17.12 -23.04
N GLU A 596 -34.88 -15.81 -22.83
CA GLU A 596 -34.19 -14.83 -23.67
C GLU A 596 -32.67 -15.04 -23.62
N GLN A 597 -32.11 -15.27 -22.43
CA GLN A 597 -30.68 -15.55 -22.25
C GLN A 597 -30.25 -16.78 -23.07
N ARG A 598 -30.99 -17.90 -22.93
CA ARG A 598 -30.77 -19.15 -23.69
C ARG A 598 -30.82 -18.91 -25.19
N ARG A 599 -31.82 -18.14 -25.67
CA ARG A 599 -31.95 -17.81 -27.08
C ARG A 599 -30.74 -17.02 -27.58
N LEU A 600 -30.30 -15.99 -26.86
CA LEU A 600 -29.13 -15.18 -27.24
C LEU A 600 -27.84 -16.00 -27.22
N TRP A 601 -27.66 -16.84 -26.20
CA TRP A 601 -26.52 -17.74 -26.11
C TRP A 601 -26.46 -18.68 -27.32
N ASN A 602 -27.52 -19.47 -27.55
CA ASN A 602 -27.54 -20.50 -28.58
C ASN A 602 -27.46 -19.94 -30.00
N THR A 603 -28.12 -18.81 -30.27
CA THR A 603 -28.25 -18.28 -31.65
C THR A 603 -27.16 -17.30 -32.04
N LYS A 604 -26.54 -16.57 -31.09
CA LYS A 604 -25.61 -15.48 -31.40
C LYS A 604 -24.23 -15.64 -30.77
N ILE A 605 -24.15 -16.02 -29.49
CA ILE A 605 -22.89 -15.93 -28.73
C ILE A 605 -22.10 -17.24 -28.82
N ARG A 606 -22.73 -18.36 -28.47
CA ARG A 606 -22.11 -19.69 -28.44
C ARG A 606 -21.43 -20.07 -29.76
N PRO A 607 -22.05 -19.89 -30.95
CA PRO A 607 -21.43 -20.29 -32.23
C PRO A 607 -20.12 -19.55 -32.52
N VAL A 608 -19.97 -18.34 -31.96
CA VAL A 608 -18.76 -17.54 -32.14
C VAL A 608 -17.74 -17.86 -31.06
N LEU A 609 -18.12 -17.77 -29.78
CA LEU A 609 -17.21 -17.97 -28.65
C LEU A 609 -16.57 -19.35 -28.64
N LEU A 610 -17.35 -20.40 -28.94
CA LEU A 610 -16.90 -21.80 -29.00
C LEU A 610 -16.58 -22.25 -30.42
N SER A 611 -16.37 -21.32 -31.37
CA SER A 611 -15.89 -21.68 -32.69
C SER A 611 -14.49 -22.30 -32.61
N GLY A 612 -14.18 -23.25 -33.51
CA GLY A 612 -12.87 -23.90 -33.54
C GLY A 612 -11.71 -22.91 -33.72
N VAL A 613 -11.94 -21.79 -34.41
CA VAL A 613 -10.94 -20.73 -34.64
C VAL A 613 -10.64 -19.94 -33.36
N LEU A 614 -11.66 -19.40 -32.68
CA LEU A 614 -11.47 -18.67 -31.42
C LEU A 614 -10.92 -19.59 -30.32
N THR A 615 -11.39 -20.83 -30.26
CA THR A 615 -10.88 -21.82 -29.29
C THR A 615 -9.40 -22.11 -29.50
N LYS A 616 -8.96 -22.25 -30.76
CA LYS A 616 -7.56 -22.52 -31.07
C LYS A 616 -6.65 -21.31 -30.82
N ILE A 617 -7.13 -20.10 -31.12
CA ILE A 617 -6.33 -18.87 -31.00
C ILE A 617 -6.21 -18.40 -29.54
N PHE A 618 -7.30 -18.49 -28.77
CA PHE A 618 -7.39 -17.96 -27.41
C PHE A 618 -7.27 -19.05 -26.35
N PHE A 619 -8.15 -20.06 -26.37
CA PHE A 619 -8.21 -21.06 -25.28
C PHE A 619 -7.13 -22.15 -25.35
N ALA A 620 -6.64 -22.50 -26.54
CA ALA A 620 -5.61 -23.52 -26.72
C ALA A 620 -4.18 -22.95 -26.80
N ASN A 621 -4.01 -21.63 -26.65
CA ASN A 621 -2.71 -20.97 -26.73
C ASN A 621 -2.10 -20.80 -25.33
N PRO A 622 -0.99 -21.51 -24.99
CA PRO A 622 -0.30 -21.39 -23.71
C PRO A 622 0.05 -19.96 -23.31
N MET A 623 0.47 -19.14 -24.29
CA MET A 623 0.82 -17.75 -24.05
C MET A 623 -0.39 -16.91 -23.68
N PHE A 624 -1.58 -17.22 -24.22
CA PHE A 624 -2.81 -16.53 -23.84
C PHE A 624 -3.30 -17.00 -22.46
N MET A 625 -3.29 -18.31 -22.19
CA MET A 625 -3.68 -18.86 -20.89
C MET A 625 -2.85 -18.26 -19.75
N TRP A 626 -1.53 -18.18 -19.92
CA TRP A 626 -0.65 -17.58 -18.92
C TRP A 626 -0.76 -16.05 -18.87
N ASN A 627 -0.53 -15.35 -19.99
CA ASN A 627 -0.39 -13.89 -19.97
C ASN A 627 -1.73 -13.14 -19.85
N ALA A 628 -2.84 -13.75 -20.28
CA ALA A 628 -4.17 -13.14 -20.17
C ALA A 628 -4.97 -13.72 -18.99
N LEU A 629 -4.99 -15.05 -18.82
CA LEU A 629 -5.86 -15.67 -17.80
C LEU A 629 -5.14 -15.98 -16.48
N GLY A 630 -3.81 -15.90 -16.43
CA GLY A 630 -3.01 -16.26 -15.27
C GLY A 630 -3.01 -17.77 -14.97
N VAL A 631 -3.40 -18.60 -15.94
CA VAL A 631 -3.53 -20.05 -15.79
C VAL A 631 -2.20 -20.73 -16.14
N PRO A 632 -1.54 -21.44 -15.20
CA PRO A 632 -0.32 -22.17 -15.49
C PRO A 632 -0.57 -23.34 -16.44
N MET A 633 0.46 -23.70 -17.22
CA MET A 633 0.40 -24.90 -18.08
C MET A 633 0.18 -26.19 -17.31
N ASN A 634 0.60 -26.26 -16.05
CA ASN A 634 0.37 -27.41 -15.20
C ASN A 634 -1.11 -27.63 -14.90
N GLN A 635 -1.85 -26.55 -14.64
CA GLN A 635 -3.30 -26.61 -14.48
C GLN A 635 -3.99 -27.07 -15.77
N ALA A 636 -3.53 -26.58 -16.92
CA ALA A 636 -4.06 -27.05 -18.21
C ALA A 636 -3.85 -28.55 -18.43
N LYS A 637 -2.67 -29.08 -18.08
CA LYS A 637 -2.37 -30.52 -18.17
C LYS A 637 -3.29 -31.36 -17.29
N VAL A 638 -3.86 -30.82 -16.21
CA VAL A 638 -4.80 -31.58 -15.35
C VAL A 638 -6.06 -31.94 -16.13
N PHE A 639 -6.75 -30.97 -16.72
CA PHE A 639 -8.00 -31.25 -17.46
C PHE A 639 -7.74 -31.88 -18.83
N LEU A 640 -6.60 -31.61 -19.46
CA LEU A 640 -6.25 -32.17 -20.78
C LEU A 640 -6.05 -33.69 -20.76
N LYS A 641 -5.86 -34.29 -19.59
CA LYS A 641 -5.86 -35.76 -19.43
C LYS A 641 -7.25 -36.38 -19.56
N GLU A 642 -8.29 -35.59 -19.28
CA GLU A 642 -9.68 -36.07 -19.19
C GLU A 642 -10.52 -35.62 -20.39
N THR A 643 -10.23 -34.44 -20.95
CA THR A 643 -11.04 -33.84 -22.02
C THR A 643 -10.25 -32.89 -22.91
N SER A 644 -10.88 -32.42 -24.00
CA SER A 644 -10.30 -31.43 -24.91
C SER A 644 -10.54 -29.99 -24.43
N VAL A 645 -9.70 -29.03 -24.88
CA VAL A 645 -9.90 -27.60 -24.58
C VAL A 645 -11.29 -27.12 -24.99
N SER A 646 -11.77 -27.52 -26.17
CA SER A 646 -13.11 -27.15 -26.67
C SER A 646 -14.22 -27.71 -25.79
N GLN A 647 -14.10 -28.95 -25.35
CA GLN A 647 -15.10 -29.57 -24.50
C GLN A 647 -15.07 -28.97 -23.09
N PHE A 648 -13.88 -28.72 -22.52
CA PHE A 648 -13.74 -28.03 -21.23
C PHE A 648 -14.37 -26.63 -21.25
N ALA A 649 -14.16 -25.88 -22.33
CA ALA A 649 -14.80 -24.58 -22.52
C ALA A 649 -16.33 -24.69 -22.64
N ALA A 650 -16.84 -25.68 -23.39
CA ALA A 650 -18.28 -25.94 -23.49
C ALA A 650 -18.87 -26.32 -22.12
N ASP A 651 -18.25 -27.25 -21.41
CA ASP A 651 -18.66 -27.70 -20.07
C ASP A 651 -18.60 -26.59 -19.03
N THR A 652 -17.80 -25.55 -19.27
CA THR A 652 -17.72 -24.34 -18.43
C THR A 652 -18.86 -23.38 -18.75
N PHE A 653 -18.99 -22.97 -20.01
CA PHE A 653 -19.89 -21.87 -20.37
C PHE A 653 -21.34 -22.29 -20.64
N ASP A 654 -21.58 -23.44 -21.28
CA ASP A 654 -22.94 -23.85 -21.66
C ASP A 654 -23.86 -24.01 -20.43
N PRO A 655 -23.48 -24.75 -19.37
CA PRO A 655 -24.34 -24.90 -18.19
C PRO A 655 -24.69 -23.57 -17.52
N VAL A 656 -23.72 -22.66 -17.45
CA VAL A 656 -23.91 -21.34 -16.85
C VAL A 656 -24.87 -20.49 -17.67
N ALA A 657 -24.60 -20.37 -18.98
CA ALA A 657 -25.39 -19.53 -19.88
C ALA A 657 -26.82 -20.06 -20.06
N LEU A 658 -27.03 -21.37 -19.89
CA LEU A 658 -28.33 -22.00 -20.02
C LEU A 658 -29.13 -22.02 -18.71
N ASN A 659 -28.48 -22.07 -17.54
CA ASN A 659 -29.19 -22.35 -16.28
C ASN A 659 -29.03 -21.31 -15.17
N THR A 660 -28.17 -20.31 -15.33
CA THR A 660 -27.99 -19.23 -14.32
C THR A 660 -28.34 -17.87 -14.91
N SER A 661 -29.11 -17.04 -14.19
CA SER A 661 -29.43 -15.68 -14.64
C SER A 661 -28.24 -14.74 -14.42
N ILE A 662 -27.62 -14.27 -15.52
CA ILE A 662 -26.47 -13.35 -15.45
C ILE A 662 -26.88 -11.99 -14.87
N ALA A 663 -28.04 -11.48 -15.30
CA ALA A 663 -28.53 -10.18 -14.90
C ALA A 663 -28.88 -10.09 -13.40
N GLN A 664 -29.32 -11.21 -12.79
CA GLN A 664 -29.89 -11.21 -11.43
C GLN A 664 -29.07 -11.98 -10.39
N ASP A 665 -28.21 -12.92 -10.78
CA ASP A 665 -27.57 -13.79 -9.77
C ASP A 665 -26.11 -14.14 -10.05
N ASN A 666 -25.70 -14.15 -11.32
CA ASN A 666 -24.35 -14.52 -11.73
C ASN A 666 -23.45 -13.31 -11.99
N TYR A 667 -22.99 -12.71 -10.89
CA TYR A 667 -22.18 -11.49 -10.92
C TYR A 667 -20.78 -11.69 -11.51
N PHE A 668 -20.27 -12.92 -11.56
CA PHE A 668 -18.94 -13.23 -12.08
C PHE A 668 -18.85 -12.88 -13.57
N TYR A 669 -19.80 -13.39 -14.34
CA TYR A 669 -19.91 -13.10 -15.76
C TYR A 669 -20.45 -11.69 -16.03
N GLN A 670 -21.39 -11.20 -15.21
CA GLN A 670 -21.87 -9.82 -15.31
C GLN A 670 -20.70 -8.82 -15.28
N LEU A 671 -19.79 -8.98 -14.30
CA LEU A 671 -18.62 -8.15 -14.16
C LEU A 671 -17.69 -8.24 -15.37
N CYS A 672 -17.38 -9.45 -15.83
CA CYS A 672 -16.43 -9.63 -16.93
C CYS A 672 -16.95 -9.06 -18.25
N LEU A 673 -18.27 -9.16 -18.48
CA LEU A 673 -18.90 -8.72 -19.71
C LEU A 673 -19.22 -7.22 -19.72
N GLN A 674 -19.62 -6.65 -18.58
CA GLN A 674 -19.99 -5.22 -18.48
C GLN A 674 -18.89 -4.33 -17.88
N GLY A 675 -17.91 -4.91 -17.19
CA GLY A 675 -16.90 -4.20 -16.42
C GLY A 675 -17.42 -3.61 -15.12
N LYS A 676 -18.61 -4.00 -14.66
CA LYS A 676 -19.23 -3.52 -13.42
C LYS A 676 -20.27 -4.49 -12.89
N TYR A 677 -20.63 -4.35 -11.62
CA TYR A 677 -21.74 -5.08 -11.02
C TYR A 677 -23.08 -4.34 -11.18
N THR A 678 -24.17 -5.04 -10.92
CA THR A 678 -25.52 -4.45 -10.77
C THR A 678 -26.02 -4.67 -9.35
N LYS A 679 -26.95 -3.85 -8.87
CA LYS A 679 -27.50 -4.01 -7.51
C LYS A 679 -28.14 -5.39 -7.31
N ASP A 680 -28.69 -5.95 -8.38
CA ASP A 680 -29.30 -7.29 -8.37
C ASP A 680 -28.23 -8.40 -8.45
N SER A 681 -27.16 -8.20 -9.22
CA SER A 681 -26.10 -9.18 -9.45
C SER A 681 -24.75 -8.62 -8.98
N CYS A 682 -24.49 -8.78 -7.68
CA CYS A 682 -23.23 -8.41 -7.05
C CYS A 682 -22.82 -9.36 -5.90
N PRO A 683 -21.53 -9.40 -5.53
CA PRO A 683 -21.07 -10.07 -4.32
C PRO A 683 -21.73 -9.53 -3.04
N GLU A 684 -21.89 -10.38 -2.03
CA GLU A 684 -22.62 -10.05 -0.79
C GLU A 684 -22.10 -8.77 -0.11
N PHE A 685 -20.79 -8.53 -0.11
CA PHE A 685 -20.17 -7.35 0.50
C PHE A 685 -20.56 -6.02 -0.19
N LEU A 686 -21.09 -6.07 -1.40
CA LEU A 686 -21.60 -4.91 -2.15
C LEU A 686 -23.12 -4.76 -2.08
N THR A 687 -23.83 -5.77 -1.61
CA THR A 687 -25.25 -5.61 -1.27
C THR A 687 -25.37 -4.63 -0.11
N ARG A 688 -26.47 -3.88 -0.04
CA ARG A 688 -26.71 -2.96 1.07
C ARG A 688 -26.71 -3.69 2.41
N LYS A 689 -27.34 -4.88 2.47
CA LYS A 689 -27.40 -5.72 3.66
C LYS A 689 -26.01 -6.18 4.10
N GLY A 690 -25.19 -6.70 3.19
CA GLY A 690 -23.84 -7.17 3.51
C GLY A 690 -22.91 -6.03 3.91
N PHE A 691 -22.98 -4.88 3.24
CA PHE A 691 -22.25 -3.68 3.62
C PHE A 691 -22.61 -3.21 5.03
N GLU A 692 -23.92 -3.10 5.34
CA GLU A 692 -24.40 -2.69 6.67
C GLU A 692 -24.02 -3.72 7.74
N ALA A 693 -24.05 -5.03 7.42
CA ALA A 693 -23.61 -6.09 8.33
C ALA A 693 -22.13 -5.97 8.68
N LEU A 694 -21.26 -5.67 7.69
CA LEU A 694 -19.84 -5.47 7.92
C LEU A 694 -19.52 -4.15 8.62
N LYS A 695 -20.29 -3.08 8.38
CA LYS A 695 -20.07 -1.75 8.98
C LYS A 695 -20.61 -1.65 10.43
N LYS A 696 -21.59 -2.48 10.79
CA LYS A 696 -22.23 -2.49 12.12
C LYS A 696 -21.22 -2.57 13.27
N ASN A 697 -21.58 -1.97 14.42
CA ASN A 697 -20.78 -1.98 15.65
C ASN A 697 -19.34 -1.51 15.41
N ASN A 698 -19.18 -0.38 14.70
CA ASN A 698 -17.87 0.14 14.33
C ASN A 698 -17.04 -0.91 13.56
N ALA A 699 -17.65 -1.57 12.58
CA ALA A 699 -17.04 -2.60 11.77
C ALA A 699 -16.36 -3.76 12.53
N ALA A 700 -16.90 -4.16 13.69
CA ALA A 700 -16.32 -5.24 14.52
C ALA A 700 -16.17 -6.58 13.78
N ALA A 701 -17.01 -6.84 12.77
CA ALA A 701 -16.90 -8.03 11.93
C ALA A 701 -15.57 -8.12 11.16
N LEU A 702 -14.86 -7.00 10.99
CA LEU A 702 -13.57 -6.95 10.30
C LEU A 702 -12.38 -7.29 11.20
N ASP A 703 -12.56 -7.30 12.53
CA ASP A 703 -11.47 -7.55 13.47
C ASP A 703 -10.91 -8.99 13.36
N CYS A 704 -11.66 -9.90 12.73
CA CYS A 704 -11.25 -11.27 12.45
C CYS A 704 -10.18 -11.40 11.35
N PHE A 705 -9.90 -10.37 10.54
CA PHE A 705 -8.95 -10.45 9.41
C PHE A 705 -7.49 -10.27 9.81
N ARG A 706 -6.58 -11.14 9.33
CA ARG A 706 -5.11 -10.90 9.29
C ARG A 706 -4.67 -11.25 7.88
N LEU A 707 -4.24 -10.24 7.15
CA LEU A 707 -3.67 -10.36 5.81
C LEU A 707 -2.17 -10.63 5.97
N HIS A 708 -1.70 -11.67 5.30
CA HIS A 708 -0.29 -12.06 5.27
C HIS A 708 0.26 -11.90 3.86
N THR A 709 1.32 -11.11 3.71
CA THR A 709 2.07 -10.98 2.46
C THR A 709 3.29 -11.88 2.53
N ASP A 710 3.09 -13.14 2.20
CA ASP A 710 4.08 -14.21 2.35
C ASP A 710 3.60 -15.47 1.60
N SER A 711 4.46 -16.48 1.48
CA SER A 711 4.04 -17.80 0.98
C SER A 711 3.13 -18.51 1.98
N ILE A 712 2.15 -19.27 1.49
CA ILE A 712 1.23 -20.04 2.33
C ILE A 712 1.96 -20.99 3.28
N ASN A 713 3.07 -21.59 2.84
CA ASN A 713 3.90 -22.46 3.65
C ASN A 713 4.55 -21.73 4.83
N ASN A 714 5.09 -20.53 4.61
CA ASN A 714 5.68 -19.75 5.71
C ASN A 714 4.62 -19.31 6.71
N VAL A 715 3.44 -18.90 6.25
CA VAL A 715 2.32 -18.53 7.13
C VAL A 715 1.91 -19.72 8.00
N MET A 716 1.66 -20.89 7.40
CA MET A 716 1.28 -22.09 8.16
C MET A 716 2.36 -22.50 9.18
N ARG A 717 3.64 -22.46 8.80
CA ARG A 717 4.74 -22.75 9.75
C ARG A 717 4.78 -21.76 10.91
N ARG A 718 4.51 -20.49 10.62
CA ARG A 718 4.49 -19.42 11.63
C ARG A 718 3.34 -19.60 12.61
N LEU A 719 2.12 -19.83 12.09
CA LEU A 719 0.94 -20.10 12.91
C LEU A 719 1.12 -21.30 13.85
N GLY A 720 1.96 -22.27 13.45
CA GLY A 720 2.31 -23.41 14.29
C GLY A 720 1.27 -24.53 14.24
N PRO A 721 1.51 -25.62 14.99
CA PRO A 721 0.65 -26.80 14.96
C PRO A 721 -0.74 -26.52 15.52
N ASP A 722 -1.75 -27.20 14.96
CA ASP A 722 -3.16 -27.17 15.41
C ASP A 722 -3.81 -25.77 15.51
N SER A 723 -3.25 -24.79 14.80
CA SER A 723 -3.67 -23.38 14.80
C SER A 723 -4.89 -23.10 13.91
N LEU A 724 -5.12 -23.94 12.89
CA LEU A 724 -6.17 -23.78 11.90
C LEU A 724 -7.26 -24.84 12.06
N THR A 725 -8.51 -24.46 11.79
CA THR A 725 -9.63 -25.40 11.72
C THR A 725 -10.03 -25.72 10.28
N VAL A 726 -9.92 -24.73 9.39
CA VAL A 726 -10.26 -24.85 7.98
C VAL A 726 -9.22 -24.14 7.11
N ALA A 727 -8.78 -24.79 6.03
CA ALA A 727 -7.93 -24.20 4.99
C ALA A 727 -8.65 -24.24 3.63
N ILE A 728 -8.73 -23.10 2.94
CA ILE A 728 -9.37 -22.94 1.63
C ILE A 728 -8.30 -22.47 0.66
N ILE A 729 -7.73 -23.42 -0.08
CA ILE A 729 -6.50 -23.19 -0.86
C ILE A 729 -6.74 -23.10 -2.36
N MET A 730 -8.00 -22.87 -2.77
CA MET A 730 -8.42 -22.71 -4.16
C MET A 730 -7.89 -23.82 -5.07
N ASP A 731 -7.33 -23.47 -6.22
CA ASP A 731 -6.70 -24.35 -7.20
C ASP A 731 -5.17 -24.39 -7.10
N LEU A 732 -4.60 -23.98 -5.96
CA LEU A 732 -3.15 -23.95 -5.72
C LEU A 732 -2.45 -25.25 -6.15
N GLN A 733 -3.10 -26.40 -5.94
CA GLN A 733 -2.52 -27.71 -6.21
C GLN A 733 -2.38 -28.02 -7.70
N ASP A 734 -3.19 -27.38 -8.55
CA ASP A 734 -3.11 -27.51 -10.01
C ASP A 734 -1.84 -26.85 -10.59
N TRP A 735 -1.17 -25.98 -9.83
CA TRP A 735 0.00 -25.22 -10.29
C TRP A 735 1.29 -26.04 -10.21
N PHE A 736 1.31 -27.11 -9.42
CA PHE A 736 2.48 -27.96 -9.22
C PHE A 736 2.70 -28.95 -10.35
N ASP A 737 3.97 -29.28 -10.62
CA ASP A 737 4.34 -30.35 -11.53
C ASP A 737 3.90 -31.71 -10.97
N ASN A 738 3.26 -32.52 -11.81
CA ASN A 738 2.88 -33.89 -11.44
C ASN A 738 4.14 -34.73 -11.20
N THR A 739 4.30 -35.14 -9.94
CA THR A 739 5.47 -35.86 -9.42
C THR A 739 5.02 -37.01 -8.52
N VAL A 740 3.83 -37.59 -8.76
CA VAL A 740 3.29 -38.72 -7.98
C VAL A 740 4.20 -39.95 -8.02
N GLU A 741 5.03 -40.05 -9.06
CA GLU A 741 6.15 -40.98 -9.13
C GLU A 741 7.25 -40.53 -8.15
N ASP A 742 7.09 -40.86 -6.86
CA ASP A 742 8.19 -40.93 -5.89
C ASP A 742 7.87 -42.05 -4.87
N PRO A 743 8.86 -42.81 -4.39
CA PRO A 743 10.14 -42.30 -3.93
C PRO A 743 11.14 -42.16 -5.08
N PRO A 744 12.15 -41.28 -4.92
CA PRO A 744 13.07 -41.02 -5.99
C PRO A 744 13.82 -42.30 -6.27
N ALA A 745 13.96 -42.64 -7.56
CA ALA A 745 15.00 -43.57 -7.95
C ALA A 745 16.31 -43.11 -7.27
N PRO A 746 17.08 -44.01 -6.64
CA PRO A 746 18.27 -43.61 -5.90
C PRO A 746 19.19 -42.79 -6.81
N GLY A 747 19.25 -41.47 -6.58
CA GLY A 747 19.99 -40.51 -7.42
C GLY A 747 19.21 -39.30 -7.94
N LEU A 748 17.86 -39.25 -7.90
CA LEU A 748 17.11 -38.03 -8.23
C LEU A 748 16.77 -37.21 -6.97
N SER A 749 17.25 -35.97 -6.92
CA SER A 749 17.23 -35.10 -5.73
C SER A 749 15.98 -34.21 -5.58
N LYS A 750 15.01 -34.26 -6.50
CA LYS A 750 13.92 -33.28 -6.55
C LYS A 750 12.66 -33.79 -5.82
N LYS A 751 12.57 -33.49 -4.51
CA LYS A 751 11.36 -33.74 -3.70
C LYS A 751 10.14 -33.02 -4.30
N CYS A 752 8.97 -33.68 -4.30
CA CYS A 752 7.70 -33.05 -4.65
C CYS A 752 7.38 -31.87 -3.70
N GLU A 753 7.36 -30.65 -4.21
CA GLU A 753 7.06 -29.43 -3.43
C GLU A 753 5.63 -29.42 -2.88
N LEU A 754 4.69 -30.02 -3.61
CA LEU A 754 3.30 -30.15 -3.18
C LEU A 754 3.18 -31.02 -1.93
N THR A 755 3.91 -32.13 -1.85
CA THR A 755 3.95 -32.98 -0.65
C THR A 755 4.41 -32.20 0.58
N SER A 756 5.43 -31.35 0.44
CA SER A 756 5.87 -30.47 1.54
C SER A 756 4.77 -29.49 1.97
N THR A 757 3.98 -28.99 1.01
CA THR A 757 2.86 -28.07 1.27
C THR A 757 1.73 -28.80 2.01
N ILE A 758 1.36 -30.00 1.56
CA ILE A 758 0.34 -30.86 2.21
C ILE A 758 0.78 -31.20 3.65
N ARG A 759 2.05 -31.55 3.87
CA ARG A 759 2.59 -31.81 5.22
C ARG A 759 2.51 -30.60 6.13
N THR A 760 2.90 -29.43 5.62
CA THR A 760 2.84 -28.19 6.40
C THR A 760 1.39 -27.88 6.80
N LEU A 761 0.46 -28.10 5.88
CA LEU A 761 -0.96 -27.95 6.10
C LEU A 761 -1.54 -28.99 7.08
N HIS A 762 -1.09 -30.24 7.03
CA HIS A 762 -1.42 -31.26 8.03
C HIS A 762 -0.96 -30.86 9.43
N THR A 763 0.24 -30.30 9.56
CA THR A 763 0.74 -29.81 10.85
C THR A 763 -0.09 -28.64 11.38
N ALA A 764 -0.40 -27.66 10.54
CA ALA A 764 -1.12 -26.46 10.97
C ALA A 764 -2.60 -26.69 11.32
N LEU A 765 -3.25 -27.70 10.73
CA LEU A 765 -4.64 -28.04 11.04
C LEU A 765 -4.76 -28.82 12.35
N LYS A 766 -5.76 -28.51 13.17
CA LYS A 766 -6.13 -29.36 14.32
C LYS A 766 -6.64 -30.74 13.87
N PRO A 767 -6.65 -31.78 14.74
CA PRO A 767 -7.32 -33.05 14.45
C PRO A 767 -8.78 -32.82 14.02
N GLY A 768 -9.22 -33.47 12.93
CA GLY A 768 -10.53 -33.23 12.31
C GLY A 768 -10.65 -31.90 11.54
N GLY A 769 -9.57 -31.12 11.44
CA GLY A 769 -9.46 -29.94 10.60
C GLY A 769 -9.61 -30.29 9.12
N ARG A 770 -10.08 -29.32 8.31
CA ARG A 770 -10.53 -29.59 6.94
C ARG A 770 -9.84 -28.69 5.93
N VAL A 771 -9.48 -29.26 4.78
CA VAL A 771 -8.98 -28.55 3.61
C VAL A 771 -10.04 -28.60 2.52
N PHE A 772 -10.27 -27.47 1.88
CA PHE A 772 -11.13 -27.33 0.72
C PHE A 772 -10.33 -26.76 -0.44
N PHE A 773 -10.44 -27.40 -1.60
CA PHE A 773 -9.78 -26.97 -2.82
C PHE A 773 -10.60 -27.38 -4.04
N ARG A 774 -10.41 -26.66 -5.14
CA ARG A 774 -11.01 -26.94 -6.45
C ARG A 774 -9.95 -27.38 -7.43
N SER A 775 -10.35 -28.10 -8.47
CA SER A 775 -9.42 -28.53 -9.54
C SER A 775 -10.04 -28.39 -10.92
N ALA A 776 -9.19 -28.11 -11.90
CA ALA A 776 -9.52 -28.21 -13.31
C ALA A 776 -9.83 -29.65 -13.75
N GLY A 777 -9.35 -30.68 -13.04
CA GLY A 777 -9.69 -32.09 -13.31
C GLY A 777 -10.82 -32.62 -12.43
N GLN A 778 -11.51 -33.66 -12.90
CA GLN A 778 -12.48 -34.43 -12.13
C GLN A 778 -11.77 -35.30 -11.08
N GLU A 779 -10.62 -35.90 -11.41
CA GLU A 779 -9.85 -36.78 -10.52
C GLU A 779 -8.36 -36.46 -10.57
N PRO A 780 -7.93 -35.35 -9.95
CA PRO A 780 -6.54 -34.92 -10.02
C PRO A 780 -5.58 -35.88 -9.31
N TRP A 781 -4.34 -35.92 -9.80
CA TRP A 781 -3.29 -36.84 -9.34
C TRP A 781 -2.92 -36.67 -7.86
N TYR A 782 -3.07 -35.47 -7.30
CA TYR A 782 -2.66 -35.15 -5.94
C TYR A 782 -3.66 -35.60 -4.86
N LEU A 783 -4.84 -36.13 -5.22
CA LEU A 783 -5.75 -36.74 -4.23
C LEU A 783 -5.06 -37.87 -3.47
N GLU A 784 -4.20 -38.62 -4.16
CA GLU A 784 -3.42 -39.70 -3.58
C GLU A 784 -2.36 -39.18 -2.59
N LEU A 785 -1.75 -38.02 -2.87
CA LEU A 785 -0.82 -37.40 -1.92
C LEU A 785 -1.51 -37.02 -0.62
N TYR A 786 -2.74 -36.49 -0.68
CA TYR A 786 -3.51 -36.21 0.53
C TYR A 786 -3.79 -37.48 1.35
N ARG A 787 -4.16 -38.59 0.71
CA ARG A 787 -4.36 -39.87 1.41
C ARG A 787 -3.09 -40.36 2.10
N ARG A 788 -1.95 -40.32 1.39
CA ARG A 788 -0.64 -40.71 1.91
C ARG A 788 -0.20 -39.86 3.10
N GLU A 789 -0.51 -38.57 3.08
CA GLU A 789 -0.15 -37.62 4.13
C GLU A 789 -1.24 -37.49 5.22
N GLY A 790 -2.10 -38.50 5.38
CA GLY A 790 -2.99 -38.62 6.55
C GLY A 790 -4.34 -37.92 6.43
N PHE A 791 -4.85 -37.68 5.23
CA PHE A 791 -6.19 -37.09 5.03
C PHE A 791 -7.22 -38.09 4.52
N LYS A 792 -8.44 -38.00 5.06
CA LYS A 792 -9.65 -38.55 4.43
C LYS A 792 -10.12 -37.63 3.31
N VAL A 793 -10.09 -38.11 2.07
CA VAL A 793 -10.48 -37.36 0.87
C VAL A 793 -11.94 -37.65 0.50
N GLU A 794 -12.75 -36.61 0.36
CA GLU A 794 -14.17 -36.67 0.00
C GLU A 794 -14.43 -35.73 -1.20
N CYS A 795 -15.04 -36.26 -2.27
CA CYS A 795 -15.48 -35.44 -3.39
C CYS A 795 -16.78 -34.74 -3.02
N VAL A 796 -16.79 -33.41 -3.02
CA VAL A 796 -17.97 -32.60 -2.68
C VAL A 796 -18.83 -32.43 -3.92
N HIS A 797 -18.27 -31.87 -4.99
CA HIS A 797 -18.91 -31.75 -6.30
C HIS A 797 -17.97 -32.26 -7.40
N LYS A 798 -18.56 -32.84 -8.44
CA LYS A 798 -17.87 -33.24 -9.67
C LYS A 798 -18.74 -32.86 -10.86
N ARG A 799 -18.21 -32.06 -11.78
CA ARG A 799 -18.88 -31.65 -13.01
C ARG A 799 -18.68 -32.73 -14.07
N PRO A 800 -19.73 -33.44 -14.53
CA PRO A 800 -19.59 -34.46 -15.57
C PRO A 800 -19.11 -33.83 -16.88
N ILE A 801 -18.28 -34.54 -17.66
CA ILE A 801 -17.92 -34.11 -19.01
C ILE A 801 -19.18 -34.17 -19.88
N GLY A 802 -19.49 -33.08 -20.58
CA GLY A 802 -20.76 -32.91 -21.30
C GLY A 802 -21.97 -32.70 -20.41
N GLY A 803 -21.77 -32.48 -19.10
CA GLY A 803 -22.82 -32.17 -18.15
C GLY A 803 -23.53 -30.85 -18.50
N LYS A 804 -24.85 -30.81 -18.32
CA LYS A 804 -25.67 -29.61 -18.61
C LYS A 804 -25.97 -28.76 -17.38
N GLU A 805 -25.81 -29.31 -16.19
CA GLU A 805 -26.07 -28.61 -14.93
C GLU A 805 -24.77 -28.03 -14.37
N PRO A 806 -24.74 -26.73 -14.01
CA PRO A 806 -23.57 -26.11 -13.40
C PRO A 806 -23.42 -26.56 -11.95
N ILE A 807 -22.19 -26.78 -11.49
CA ILE A 807 -21.92 -27.16 -10.09
C ILE A 807 -21.84 -25.96 -9.14
N ASP A 808 -21.63 -24.76 -9.70
CA ASP A 808 -21.71 -23.47 -9.03
C ASP A 808 -21.93 -22.35 -10.09
N ARG A 809 -22.05 -21.08 -9.68
CA ARG A 809 -22.32 -19.98 -10.63
C ARG A 809 -21.14 -19.64 -11.53
N VAL A 810 -19.93 -20.07 -11.20
CA VAL A 810 -18.74 -19.86 -12.03
C VAL A 810 -18.54 -21.02 -13.00
N ASN A 811 -18.73 -22.24 -12.51
CA ASN A 811 -18.59 -23.51 -13.21
C ASN A 811 -17.25 -23.64 -13.95
N MET A 812 -16.17 -23.03 -13.44
CA MET A 812 -14.83 -23.06 -14.05
C MET A 812 -14.12 -24.38 -13.75
N TYR A 813 -14.23 -24.84 -12.51
CA TYR A 813 -13.53 -26.03 -12.03
C TYR A 813 -14.36 -27.29 -12.29
N ALA A 814 -13.69 -28.41 -12.56
CA ALA A 814 -14.34 -29.69 -12.82
C ALA A 814 -14.67 -30.44 -11.52
N SER A 815 -14.04 -30.09 -10.40
CA SER A 815 -14.29 -30.72 -9.11
C SER A 815 -14.03 -29.80 -7.92
N PHE A 816 -14.65 -30.16 -6.79
CA PHE A 816 -14.48 -29.56 -5.48
C PHE A 816 -14.30 -30.67 -4.44
N TYR A 817 -13.24 -30.59 -3.64
CA TYR A 817 -12.84 -31.63 -2.70
C TYR A 817 -12.74 -31.11 -1.27
N LYS A 818 -13.04 -32.01 -0.33
CA LYS A 818 -12.83 -31.85 1.11
C LYS A 818 -11.83 -32.90 1.58
N CYS A 819 -10.75 -32.48 2.21
CA CYS A 819 -9.79 -33.37 2.86
C CYS A 819 -9.82 -33.14 4.38
N THR A 820 -10.14 -34.17 5.16
CA THR A 820 -10.21 -34.09 6.64
C THR A 820 -8.98 -34.74 7.25
N LYS A 821 -8.27 -34.02 8.13
CA LYS A 821 -7.13 -34.55 8.87
C LYS A 821 -7.60 -35.68 9.80
N LEU A 822 -7.01 -36.86 9.63
CA LEU A 822 -7.33 -38.07 10.39
C LEU A 822 -6.84 -38.03 11.84
#